data_AF-A0ABD6FIG7-F1
#
_entry.id   AF-A0ABD6FIG7-F1
#
_cell.length_a   1.000
_cell.length_b   1.000
_cell.length_c   1.000
_cell.angle_alpha   90.00
_cell.angle_beta   90.00
_cell.angle_gamma   90.00
#
_symmetry.space_group_name_H-M   'P 1'
#
loop_
_entity.id
_entity.type
_entity.pdbx_description
1 polymer ?
#
loop_
_entity_poly.entity_id
_entity_poly.type
_entity_poly.pdbx_seq_one_letter_code
_entity_poly.pdbx_strand_id
1 'polypeptide(L)'
;MRLHRLELTAFGPFPRTESVDFDALGADGLFLLCGHTGAGKTTLLDAISFALFGVVPGARGEVKRLRCDQADPATPTRVALELTVGSHRMRIERFPEYERPKKRGEGTTKQPAKASLTWVGDPPGWHNGDPVTRIDEVARTVQRLLGMTADQFFQVVLLPQGEFATFLRADTAERERLLDKLFGTHRFEAVQDWFVEHRRQRRAELDLARADFREWVARFAQAAGQEPPETGILEWAKQTTQRAIEDYELAAKQAAAAFQASKQAEATLAERRDLRDRVQLVATHTAKLEQLRARADELQRARDELAQARRAESVRAAHREWQRAQDELAKALRAEAAAAEGVDEADADKPAAQLRARAGALREQAGQLAGAIEEASRQRERQQRLDRVTEQAQDAERRIADVDAELHGLPARLEGLRGQLAAAQAAATKLEHARTVHQELSEALALAQRLPELQRALEQAEERLREAIDTHQNAREERQRLYDRRLAGMAAELAGQLSAGDPCPVCGSTEHPAPTRAGEGAVSEDAVRAAVEAEDDAHRVRSEAEQAKHEAQAAVAELRARLRGRTAETLQHEVAEAERELAGLEKAAARAEELEAAVAGTQERIDQLTTARAGAEQARAAAQAEARSLREAIAEAERRLADARGEFPSVEQRRLSLLDRAKACEVLADARTTVASCQARVAEQRATVAEAARSAGFPSVDAALAAAREPE
;
A
#
# COMPACT_ATOMS: atom_id res chain seq x y z
N MET A 1 13.58 51.68 27.04
CA MET A 1 12.81 51.82 28.29
C MET A 1 13.37 53.02 29.06
N ARG A 2 12.52 53.84 29.68
CA ARG A 2 12.89 54.96 30.55
C ARG A 2 12.07 54.89 31.83
N LEU A 3 12.68 55.11 32.98
CA LEU A 3 11.97 55.29 34.25
C LEU A 3 11.67 56.78 34.45
N HIS A 4 10.51 57.09 35.01
CA HIS A 4 10.09 58.46 35.34
C HIS A 4 10.01 58.67 36.84
N ARG A 5 9.31 57.78 37.55
CA ARG A 5 9.13 57.87 39.01
C ARG A 5 8.99 56.51 39.65
N LEU A 6 9.55 56.35 40.84
CA LEU A 6 9.42 55.17 41.68
C LEU A 6 8.98 55.59 43.08
N GLU A 7 7.85 55.06 43.54
CA GLU A 7 7.37 55.20 44.91
C GLU A 7 7.44 53.83 45.59
N LEU A 8 8.07 53.75 46.76
CA LEU A 8 8.11 52.54 47.58
C LEU A 8 7.66 52.85 48.99
N THR A 9 6.69 52.07 49.46
CA THR A 9 6.08 52.19 50.79
C THR A 9 6.29 50.88 51.55
N ALA A 10 6.85 50.94 52.75
CA ALA A 10 7.02 49.78 53.65
C ALA A 10 7.75 48.57 53.02
N PHE A 11 8.79 48.83 52.23
CA PHE A 11 9.49 47.84 51.38
C PHE A 11 11.00 47.78 51.70
N GLY A 12 11.54 46.57 51.92
CA GLY A 12 12.93 46.36 52.35
C GLY A 12 13.32 47.15 53.62
N PRO A 13 14.32 48.05 53.62
CA PRO A 13 14.68 48.84 54.79
C PRO A 13 13.95 50.18 54.88
N PHE A 14 12.95 50.45 54.02
CA PHE A 14 12.22 51.72 53.99
C PHE A 14 10.86 51.58 54.68
N PRO A 15 10.67 52.13 55.90
CA PRO A 15 9.45 51.95 56.68
C PRO A 15 8.30 52.89 56.26
N ARG A 16 8.61 54.00 55.58
CA ARG A 16 7.67 55.02 55.12
C ARG A 16 7.55 54.99 53.59
N THR A 17 6.81 55.93 53.00
CA THR A 17 6.78 56.14 51.55
C THR A 17 7.95 57.00 51.12
N GLU A 18 8.92 56.40 50.44
CA GLU A 18 9.99 57.11 49.73
C GLU A 18 9.62 57.27 48.25
N SER A 19 10.01 58.40 47.64
CA SER A 19 9.71 58.73 46.24
C SER A 19 10.98 59.17 45.52
N VAL A 20 11.40 58.40 44.52
CA VAL A 20 12.54 58.71 43.64
C VAL A 20 12.01 59.24 42.31
N ASP A 21 12.41 60.46 41.97
CA ASP A 21 12.14 61.08 40.67
C ASP A 21 13.32 60.83 39.73
N PHE A 22 13.10 59.99 38.72
CA PHE A 22 14.12 59.63 37.73
C PHE A 22 14.17 60.60 36.53
N ASP A 23 13.15 61.43 36.32
CA ASP A 23 13.24 62.52 35.33
C ASP A 23 14.10 63.67 35.89
N ALA A 24 14.02 63.95 37.19
CA ALA A 24 14.90 64.90 37.89
C ALA A 24 16.34 64.39 38.04
N LEU A 25 16.54 63.13 38.45
CA LEU A 25 17.88 62.53 38.56
C LEU A 25 18.52 62.21 37.20
N GLY A 26 17.71 61.92 36.18
CA GLY A 26 18.15 61.49 34.86
C GLY A 26 18.40 62.63 33.85
N ALA A 27 18.33 63.90 34.27
CA ALA A 27 18.49 65.06 33.39
C ALA A 27 19.84 65.05 32.63
N ASP A 28 20.94 64.70 33.32
CA ASP A 28 22.29 64.57 32.75
C ASP A 28 22.59 63.15 32.23
N GLY A 29 21.59 62.27 32.13
CA GLY A 29 21.69 60.92 31.57
C GLY A 29 22.36 59.85 32.45
N LEU A 30 23.10 60.23 33.49
CA LEU A 30 23.75 59.31 34.43
C LEU A 30 23.57 59.79 35.88
N PHE A 31 23.11 58.90 36.77
CA PHE A 31 22.97 59.18 38.20
C PHE A 31 23.62 58.08 39.06
N LEU A 32 24.04 58.42 40.27
CA LEU A 32 24.71 57.52 41.21
C LEU A 32 23.90 57.37 42.51
N LEU A 33 23.43 56.16 42.79
CA LEU A 33 22.90 55.80 44.11
C LEU A 33 24.08 55.57 45.08
N CYS A 34 24.42 56.60 45.86
CA CYS A 34 25.50 56.56 46.86
C CYS A 34 24.96 56.37 48.29
N GLY A 35 25.81 55.91 49.21
CA GLY A 35 25.47 55.72 50.63
C GLY A 35 26.15 54.51 51.26
N HIS A 36 25.95 54.29 52.56
CA HIS A 36 26.56 53.19 53.31
C HIS A 36 26.04 51.80 52.89
N THR A 37 26.78 50.74 53.20
CA THR A 37 26.32 49.35 53.04
C THR A 37 25.11 49.11 53.96
N GLY A 38 24.08 48.44 53.44
CA GLY A 38 22.79 48.28 54.15
C GLY A 38 21.78 49.42 53.96
N ALA A 39 22.19 50.60 53.49
CA ALA A 39 21.31 51.77 53.31
C ALA A 39 20.39 51.69 52.07
N GLY A 40 19.71 50.56 51.84
CA GLY A 40 18.62 50.42 50.86
C GLY A 40 18.95 50.55 49.37
N LYS A 41 20.19 50.88 48.98
CA LYS A 41 20.60 51.06 47.56
C LYS A 41 20.14 49.93 46.64
N THR A 42 20.44 48.68 46.99
CA THR A 42 20.01 47.51 46.20
C THR A 42 18.49 47.36 46.22
N THR A 43 17.83 47.68 47.34
CA THR A 43 16.38 47.61 47.45
C THR A 43 15.66 48.57 46.49
N LEU A 44 16.23 49.72 46.15
CA LEU A 44 15.68 50.59 45.11
C LEU A 44 15.69 49.91 43.73
N LEU A 45 16.69 49.06 43.46
CA LEU A 45 16.77 48.24 42.25
C LEU A 45 15.85 47.01 42.33
N ASP A 46 15.81 46.34 43.49
CA ASP A 46 14.89 45.25 43.79
C ASP A 46 13.41 45.71 43.65
N ALA A 47 13.10 46.97 43.99
CA ALA A 47 11.79 47.58 43.83
C ALA A 47 11.41 47.77 42.34
N ILE A 48 12.35 48.19 41.49
CA ILE A 48 12.13 48.29 40.04
C ILE A 48 11.87 46.90 39.44
N SER A 49 12.69 45.90 39.81
CA SER A 49 12.50 44.49 39.44
C SER A 49 11.11 43.99 39.83
N PHE A 50 10.73 44.23 41.09
CA PHE A 50 9.47 43.80 41.65
C PHE A 50 8.30 44.45 40.93
N ALA A 51 8.32 45.77 40.72
CA ALA A 51 7.25 46.50 40.02
C ALA A 51 7.02 45.98 38.59
N LEU A 52 8.09 45.67 37.86
CA LEU A 52 8.00 45.12 36.50
C LEU A 52 7.45 43.69 36.49
N PHE A 53 8.15 42.75 37.15
CA PHE A 53 7.93 41.31 36.96
C PHE A 53 7.21 40.63 38.12
N GLY A 54 7.12 41.26 39.30
CA GLY A 54 6.61 40.65 40.53
C GLY A 54 7.64 39.82 41.30
N VAL A 55 8.90 39.82 40.86
CA VAL A 55 10.02 39.06 41.44
C VAL A 55 11.25 39.96 41.62
N VAL A 56 12.16 39.58 42.51
CA VAL A 56 13.44 40.26 42.76
C VAL A 56 14.61 39.32 42.43
N PRO A 57 15.77 39.83 41.98
CA PRO A 57 16.89 38.99 41.55
C PRO A 57 17.61 38.26 42.71
N GLY A 58 18.24 37.15 42.37
CA GLY A 58 19.05 36.32 43.26
C GLY A 58 18.27 35.64 44.39
N ALA A 59 19.00 35.09 45.38
CA ALA A 59 18.45 34.35 46.53
C ALA A 59 17.49 35.15 47.44
N ARG A 60 17.30 36.45 47.18
CA ARG A 60 16.27 37.28 47.85
C ARG A 60 14.87 37.01 47.31
N GLY A 61 14.72 36.44 46.11
CA GLY A 61 13.42 36.01 45.57
C GLY A 61 12.81 34.83 46.34
N GLU A 62 13.65 33.95 46.89
CA GLU A 62 13.24 32.79 47.69
C GLU A 62 12.84 33.20 49.12
N VAL A 63 13.57 34.16 49.72
CA VAL A 63 13.29 34.70 51.04
C VAL A 63 12.25 35.82 50.95
N LYS A 64 10.96 35.44 51.01
CA LYS A 64 9.75 36.30 50.83
C LYS A 64 9.63 37.61 51.65
N ARG A 65 10.63 38.05 52.41
CA ARG A 65 10.63 39.28 53.21
C ARG A 65 10.85 40.54 52.36
N LEU A 66 9.88 40.86 51.49
CA LEU A 66 9.86 42.11 50.72
C LEU A 66 9.35 43.31 51.53
N ARG A 67 8.59 43.07 52.60
CA ARG A 67 8.12 44.09 53.54
C ARG A 67 9.24 44.57 54.48
N CYS A 68 9.18 45.83 54.88
CA CYS A 68 10.00 46.38 55.95
C CYS A 68 9.46 45.97 57.34
N ASP A 69 10.27 45.24 58.12
CA ASP A 69 9.97 44.85 59.51
C ASP A 69 9.87 46.06 60.47
N GLN A 70 10.36 47.25 60.06
CA GLN A 70 10.25 48.52 60.79
C GLN A 70 9.15 49.45 60.26
N ALA A 71 8.44 49.06 59.20
CA ALA A 71 7.26 49.81 58.79
C ALA A 71 6.20 49.72 59.88
N ASP A 72 5.52 50.85 60.13
CA ASP A 72 4.26 50.87 60.86
C ASP A 72 3.41 49.67 60.41
N PRO A 73 2.99 48.79 61.34
CA PRO A 73 2.22 47.60 61.02
C PRO A 73 1.05 47.95 60.10
N ALA A 74 0.36 49.08 60.33
CA ALA A 74 -0.77 49.60 59.55
C ALA A 74 -0.42 50.05 58.12
N THR A 75 0.80 50.49 57.84
CA THR A 75 1.17 50.99 56.50
C THR A 75 1.21 49.85 55.45
N PRO A 76 0.57 49.99 54.27
CA PRO A 76 0.56 48.94 53.25
C PRO A 76 1.88 48.87 52.48
N THR A 77 2.43 47.66 52.30
CA THR A 77 3.61 47.49 51.43
C THR A 77 3.20 47.62 49.97
N ARG A 78 3.80 48.58 49.27
CA ARG A 78 3.49 48.93 47.87
C ARG A 78 4.76 49.39 47.15
N VAL A 79 4.89 49.03 45.88
CA VAL A 79 5.81 49.68 44.95
C VAL A 79 5.01 50.16 43.73
N ALA A 80 5.13 51.43 43.38
CA ALA A 80 4.58 51.99 42.15
C ALA A 80 5.72 52.53 41.27
N LEU A 81 5.75 52.10 40.02
CA LEU A 81 6.76 52.48 39.03
C LEU A 81 6.06 53.10 37.82
N GLU A 82 6.40 54.35 37.51
CA GLU A 82 5.99 55.02 36.28
C GLU A 82 7.15 54.99 35.28
N LEU A 83 6.89 54.49 34.08
CA LEU A 83 7.89 54.21 33.06
C LEU A 83 7.35 54.34 31.64
N THR A 84 8.24 54.50 30.67
CA THR A 84 7.95 54.42 29.23
C THR A 84 8.67 53.22 28.60
N VAL A 85 7.91 52.39 27.87
CA VAL A 85 8.42 51.25 27.09
C VAL A 85 7.97 51.40 25.64
N GLY A 86 8.93 51.42 24.71
CA GLY A 86 8.67 51.89 23.35
C GLY A 86 8.16 53.34 23.38
N SER A 87 7.00 53.57 22.77
CA SER A 87 6.24 54.83 22.79
C SER A 87 5.23 54.96 23.94
N HIS A 88 5.04 53.92 24.77
CA HIS A 88 3.92 53.84 25.70
C HIS A 88 4.34 54.15 27.14
N ARG A 89 3.79 55.22 27.73
CA ARG A 89 3.96 55.59 29.14
C ARG A 89 2.87 54.95 29.99
N MET A 90 3.27 54.29 31.07
CA MET A 90 2.39 53.54 31.97
C MET A 90 2.83 53.68 33.42
N ARG A 91 1.90 53.46 34.36
CA ARG A 91 2.18 53.34 35.79
C ARG A 91 1.78 51.94 36.23
N ILE A 92 2.73 51.20 36.79
CA ILE A 92 2.53 49.85 37.33
C ILE A 92 2.61 49.95 38.85
N GLU A 93 1.52 49.59 39.54
CA GLU A 93 1.53 49.45 40.99
C GLU A 93 1.48 47.96 41.36
N ARG A 94 2.35 47.53 42.27
CA ARG A 94 2.35 46.17 42.82
C ARG A 94 2.44 46.18 44.33
N PHE A 95 1.75 45.21 44.91
CA PHE A 95 1.71 44.93 46.34
C PHE A 95 2.23 43.50 46.49
N PRO A 96 3.32 43.26 47.25
CA PRO A 96 3.80 41.90 47.48
C PRO A 96 2.84 41.13 48.39
N GLU A 97 3.05 39.82 48.45
CA GLU A 97 2.47 38.98 49.48
C GLU A 97 3.19 39.27 50.82
N TYR A 98 2.47 39.77 51.83
CA TYR A 98 3.02 40.05 53.16
C TYR A 98 1.98 39.79 54.26
N GLU A 99 2.41 39.63 55.50
CA GLU A 99 1.49 39.53 56.64
C GLU A 99 1.19 40.89 57.25
N ARG A 100 -0.09 41.13 57.55
CA ARG A 100 -0.55 42.35 58.21
C ARG A 100 -1.49 42.09 59.38
N PRO A 101 -1.41 42.86 60.47
CA PRO A 101 -2.40 42.85 61.55
C PRO A 101 -3.84 42.86 61.08
N LYS A 102 -4.70 42.14 61.80
CA LYS A 102 -6.13 42.06 61.49
C LYS A 102 -6.85 43.39 61.78
N LYS A 103 -7.60 43.87 60.77
CA LYS A 103 -8.79 44.77 60.89
C LYS A 103 -9.57 44.45 62.13
N ARG A 104 -9.79 43.17 62.36
CA ARG A 104 -10.82 42.71 63.26
C ARG A 104 -10.37 41.31 63.69
N GLY A 105 -9.81 41.26 64.91
CA GLY A 105 -9.14 40.11 65.54
C GLY A 105 -7.74 40.49 66.04
N GLU A 106 -7.15 39.70 66.94
CA GLU A 106 -5.70 39.75 67.19
C GLU A 106 -4.93 38.90 66.16
N GLY A 107 -3.63 39.17 66.04
CA GLY A 107 -2.73 38.47 65.12
C GLY A 107 -2.77 39.01 63.69
N THR A 108 -2.10 38.30 62.78
CA THR A 108 -1.92 38.67 61.37
C THR A 108 -2.87 37.91 60.45
N THR A 109 -2.97 38.38 59.20
CA THR A 109 -3.35 37.57 58.05
C THR A 109 -2.56 38.04 56.81
N LYS A 110 -2.72 37.29 55.73
CA LYS A 110 -1.94 37.41 54.51
C LYS A 110 -2.59 38.39 53.53
N GLN A 111 -1.89 39.48 53.21
CA GLN A 111 -2.16 40.29 52.02
C GLN A 111 -1.91 39.41 50.79
N PRO A 112 -2.91 39.14 49.93
CA PRO A 112 -2.66 38.58 48.62
C PRO A 112 -1.88 39.59 47.80
N ALA A 113 -0.87 39.13 47.05
CA ALA A 113 -0.18 40.00 46.12
C ALA A 113 -1.17 40.61 45.12
N LYS A 114 -0.92 41.85 44.67
CA LYS A 114 -1.73 42.53 43.66
C LYS A 114 -0.84 43.23 42.65
N ALA A 115 -1.36 43.40 41.43
CA ALA A 115 -0.73 44.21 40.38
C ALA A 115 -1.80 44.98 39.61
N SER A 116 -1.52 46.23 39.26
CA SER A 116 -2.33 47.02 38.34
C SER A 116 -1.44 47.84 37.41
N LEU A 117 -1.77 47.86 36.12
CA LEU A 117 -1.13 48.69 35.11
C LEU A 117 -2.17 49.67 34.55
N THR A 118 -1.89 50.96 34.70
CA THR A 118 -2.66 52.06 34.09
C THR A 118 -1.84 52.74 33.01
N TRP A 119 -2.48 53.05 31.89
CA TRP A 119 -1.86 53.83 30.81
C TRP A 119 -1.85 55.33 31.19
N VAL A 120 -0.72 55.98 30.95
CA VAL A 120 -0.49 57.42 31.24
C VAL A 120 -0.34 58.23 29.95
N GLY A 121 0.09 57.57 28.86
CA GLY A 121 -0.06 58.04 27.47
C GLY A 121 -0.82 56.99 26.65
N ASP A 122 -0.79 57.13 25.32
CA ASP A 122 -1.55 56.25 24.41
C ASP A 122 -1.20 54.76 24.60
N PRO A 123 -2.19 53.86 24.64
CA PRO A 123 -1.96 52.42 24.69
C PRO A 123 -1.41 51.89 23.35
N PRO A 124 -0.77 50.71 23.34
CA PRO A 124 -0.44 50.03 22.09
C PRO A 124 -1.71 49.63 21.35
N GLY A 125 -1.70 49.70 20.00
CA GLY A 125 -2.88 49.43 19.15
C GLY A 125 -3.43 48.00 19.17
N TRP A 126 -2.97 47.14 20.09
CA TRP A 126 -3.56 45.85 20.43
C TRP A 126 -4.27 45.85 21.80
N HIS A 127 -4.44 47.02 22.44
CA HIS A 127 -5.02 47.19 23.76
C HIS A 127 -5.99 48.39 23.81
N ASN A 128 -7.16 48.22 24.42
CA ASN A 128 -8.25 49.20 24.39
C ASN A 128 -8.11 50.37 25.38
N GLY A 129 -6.92 50.62 25.93
CA GLY A 129 -6.68 51.66 26.94
C GLY A 129 -7.18 51.38 28.37
N ASP A 130 -7.96 50.31 28.60
CA ASP A 130 -8.46 49.95 29.94
C ASP A 130 -7.34 49.63 30.96
N PRO A 131 -7.55 49.87 32.28
CA PRO A 131 -6.63 49.44 33.34
C PRO A 131 -6.55 47.91 33.49
N VAL A 132 -5.34 47.35 33.41
CA VAL A 132 -5.12 45.91 33.59
C VAL A 132 -4.91 45.61 35.07
N THR A 133 -5.73 44.74 35.67
CA THR A 133 -5.72 44.46 37.12
C THR A 133 -5.48 43.00 37.50
N ARG A 134 -5.38 42.08 36.52
CA ARG A 134 -4.94 40.70 36.74
C ARG A 134 -3.41 40.61 36.73
N ILE A 135 -2.83 39.91 37.71
CA ILE A 135 -1.36 39.75 37.81
C ILE A 135 -0.77 39.06 36.58
N ASP A 136 -1.39 37.99 36.08
CA ASP A 136 -0.94 37.28 34.87
C ASP A 136 -0.96 38.16 33.62
N GLU A 137 -1.93 39.08 33.58
CA GLU A 137 -2.21 39.92 32.42
C GLU A 137 -1.31 41.16 32.42
N VAL A 138 -1.05 41.75 33.60
CA VAL A 138 0.03 42.72 33.81
C VAL A 138 1.38 42.09 33.45
N ALA A 139 1.66 40.86 33.90
CA ALA A 139 2.91 40.16 33.58
C ALA A 139 3.07 39.91 32.08
N ARG A 140 2.04 39.38 31.40
CA ARG A 140 2.03 39.20 29.93
C ARG A 140 2.17 40.52 29.18
N THR A 141 1.50 41.58 29.65
CA THR A 141 1.55 42.92 29.04
C THR A 141 2.96 43.51 29.14
N VAL A 142 3.56 43.48 30.35
CA VAL A 142 4.94 43.95 30.58
C VAL A 142 5.95 43.12 29.78
N GLN A 143 5.83 41.78 29.77
CA GLN A 143 6.70 40.90 29.00
C GLN A 143 6.58 41.15 27.48
N ARG A 144 5.37 41.37 26.96
CA ARG A 144 5.12 41.68 25.54
C ARG A 144 5.65 43.05 25.13
N LEU A 145 5.68 44.02 26.04
CA LEU A 145 6.23 45.36 25.80
C LEU A 145 7.76 45.41 25.91
N LEU A 146 8.34 44.67 26.86
CA LEU A 146 9.80 44.60 27.07
C LEU A 146 10.49 43.62 26.10
N GLY A 147 9.78 42.63 25.57
CA GLY A 147 10.31 41.61 24.65
C GLY A 147 11.21 40.55 25.29
N MET A 148 11.27 40.48 26.62
CA MET A 148 12.18 39.61 27.39
C MET A 148 11.57 39.12 28.70
N THR A 149 12.06 37.99 29.23
CA THR A 149 11.67 37.47 30.56
C THR A 149 12.33 38.24 31.70
N ALA A 150 11.90 37.97 32.94
CA ALA A 150 12.53 38.53 34.15
C ALA A 150 14.02 38.15 34.24
N ASP A 151 14.35 36.87 33.98
CA ASP A 151 15.73 36.36 34.05
C ASP A 151 16.62 37.03 33.01
N GLN A 152 16.11 37.23 31.79
CA GLN A 152 16.80 37.99 30.74
C GLN A 152 16.99 39.46 31.13
N PHE A 153 15.99 40.08 31.76
CA PHE A 153 16.10 41.46 32.23
C PHE A 153 17.17 41.62 33.33
N PHE A 154 17.29 40.66 34.26
CA PHE A 154 18.33 40.65 35.29
C PHE A 154 19.74 40.37 34.71
N GLN A 155 19.83 39.64 33.59
CA GLN A 155 21.11 39.39 32.90
C GLN A 155 21.55 40.50 31.94
N VAL A 156 20.65 41.38 31.48
CA VAL A 156 20.93 42.35 30.39
C VAL A 156 20.66 43.81 30.77
N VAL A 157 19.62 44.10 31.57
CA VAL A 157 19.17 45.48 31.85
C VAL A 157 19.48 45.92 33.28
N LEU A 158 19.29 45.03 34.26
CA LEU A 158 19.51 45.33 35.67
C LEU A 158 20.40 44.26 36.32
N LEU A 159 21.71 44.46 36.20
CA LEU A 159 22.75 43.52 36.63
C LEU A 159 22.88 43.47 38.17
N PRO A 160 22.59 42.34 38.84
CA PRO A 160 22.83 42.18 40.27
C PRO A 160 24.32 42.13 40.61
N GLN A 161 24.66 42.51 41.85
CA GLN A 161 26.05 42.58 42.32
C GLN A 161 26.69 41.19 42.39
N GLY A 162 27.36 40.79 41.31
CA GLY A 162 28.08 39.52 41.16
C GLY A 162 27.66 38.72 39.92
N GLU A 163 26.40 38.81 39.51
CA GLU A 163 25.84 37.97 38.44
C GLU A 163 26.30 38.36 37.02
N PHE A 164 26.80 39.59 36.81
CA PHE A 164 27.51 39.95 35.57
C PHE A 164 28.74 39.06 35.32
N ALA A 165 29.41 38.59 36.38
CA ALA A 165 30.48 37.62 36.24
C ALA A 165 29.96 36.24 35.80
N THR A 166 28.72 35.89 36.15
CA THR A 166 28.04 34.68 35.65
C THR A 166 27.73 34.81 34.17
N PHE A 167 27.17 35.93 33.70
CA PHE A 167 26.96 36.15 32.26
C PHE A 167 28.26 36.10 31.44
N LEU A 168 29.37 36.62 31.98
CA LEU A 168 30.70 36.52 31.36
C LEU A 168 31.33 35.12 31.45
N ARG A 169 30.88 34.26 32.37
CA ARG A 169 31.38 32.87 32.56
C ARG A 169 30.45 31.79 32.00
N ALA A 170 29.22 32.13 31.64
CA ALA A 170 28.27 31.24 30.99
C ALA A 170 28.89 30.58 29.76
N ASP A 171 28.53 29.32 29.51
CA ASP A 171 29.11 28.58 28.41
C ASP A 171 28.64 29.10 27.05
N THR A 172 29.27 28.63 25.97
CA THR A 172 28.97 29.12 24.62
C THR A 172 27.52 28.84 24.22
N ALA A 173 26.94 27.71 24.60
CA ALA A 173 25.57 27.31 24.25
C ALA A 173 24.51 28.01 25.10
N GLU A 174 24.78 28.25 26.41
CA GLU A 174 23.93 29.09 27.25
C GLU A 174 23.88 30.52 26.72
N ARG A 175 25.04 31.10 26.37
CA ARG A 175 25.13 32.44 25.81
C ARG A 175 24.47 32.53 24.44
N GLU A 176 24.67 31.55 23.57
CA GLU A 176 24.04 31.46 22.25
C GLU A 176 22.50 31.43 22.35
N ARG A 177 21.94 30.56 23.20
CA ARG A 177 20.48 30.49 23.45
C ARG A 177 19.89 31.80 24.00
N LEU A 178 20.66 32.56 24.80
CA LEU A 178 20.20 33.85 25.32
C LEU A 178 20.18 34.90 24.21
N LEU A 179 21.24 34.98 23.41
CA LEU A 179 21.37 35.91 22.29
C LEU A 179 20.35 35.60 21.19
N ASP A 180 20.09 34.33 20.89
CA ASP A 180 19.10 33.92 19.89
C ASP A 180 17.70 34.46 20.20
N LYS A 181 17.27 34.30 21.46
CA LYS A 181 15.96 34.82 21.90
C LYS A 181 15.93 36.35 21.98
N LEU A 182 17.05 36.98 22.34
CA LEU A 182 17.15 38.44 22.45
C LEU A 182 17.10 39.14 21.08
N PHE A 183 17.73 38.56 20.05
CA PHE A 183 17.70 39.08 18.68
C PHE A 183 16.61 38.44 17.80
N GLY A 184 15.94 37.40 18.29
CA GLY A 184 14.87 36.68 17.61
C GLY A 184 15.36 35.94 16.36
N THR A 185 16.49 35.24 16.44
CA THR A 185 17.14 34.58 15.30
C THR A 185 16.67 33.15 15.00
N HIS A 186 15.85 32.53 15.85
CA HIS A 186 15.13 31.25 15.62
C HIS A 186 14.51 31.11 14.22
N ARG A 187 14.10 32.23 13.60
CA ARG A 187 13.59 32.27 12.22
C ARG A 187 14.59 31.76 11.17
N PHE A 188 15.89 31.87 11.43
CA PHE A 188 16.98 31.42 10.57
C PHE A 188 17.31 29.94 10.81
N GLU A 189 17.23 29.47 12.06
CA GLU A 189 17.33 28.05 12.42
C GLU A 189 16.22 27.24 11.71
N ALA A 190 14.97 27.71 11.76
CA ALA A 190 13.85 27.10 11.05
C ALA A 190 14.04 27.02 9.51
N VAL A 191 14.75 27.99 8.92
CA VAL A 191 15.12 27.97 7.48
C VAL A 191 16.26 26.99 7.21
N GLN A 192 17.24 26.88 8.13
CA GLN A 192 18.31 25.90 8.05
C GLN A 192 17.76 24.46 8.11
N ASP A 193 16.87 24.18 9.06
CA ASP A 193 16.23 22.87 9.19
C ASP A 193 15.37 22.51 7.97
N TRP A 194 14.64 23.48 7.42
CA TRP A 194 13.92 23.31 6.17
C TRP A 194 14.85 22.88 5.03
N PHE A 195 16.01 23.53 4.87
CA PHE A 195 17.02 23.11 3.88
C PHE A 195 17.63 21.74 4.17
N VAL A 196 17.87 21.39 5.43
CA VAL A 196 18.43 20.08 5.83
C VAL A 196 17.48 18.95 5.47
N GLU A 197 16.19 19.09 5.78
CA GLU A 197 15.17 18.08 5.50
C GLU A 197 14.82 18.03 4.00
N HIS A 198 14.74 19.17 3.28
CA HIS A 198 14.61 19.16 1.82
C HIS A 198 15.79 18.44 1.15
N ARG A 199 17.02 18.68 1.59
CA ARG A 199 18.21 17.99 1.09
C ARG A 199 18.15 16.48 1.36
N ARG A 200 17.65 16.06 2.53
CA ARG A 200 17.46 14.65 2.89
C ARG A 200 16.45 13.96 1.96
N GLN A 201 15.29 14.59 1.75
CA GLN A 201 14.23 14.06 0.89
C GLN A 201 14.69 13.93 -0.57
N ARG A 202 15.25 15.00 -1.15
CA ARG A 202 15.82 14.96 -2.52
C ARG A 202 16.98 13.98 -2.67
N ARG A 203 17.73 13.69 -1.60
CA ARG A 203 18.77 12.67 -1.61
C ARG A 203 18.19 11.25 -1.63
N ALA A 204 17.12 10.99 -0.89
CA ALA A 204 16.42 9.70 -0.91
C ALA A 204 15.79 9.42 -2.29
N GLU A 205 15.10 10.41 -2.88
CA GLU A 205 14.57 10.34 -4.26
C GLU A 205 15.68 10.00 -5.28
N LEU A 206 16.82 10.69 -5.19
CA LEU A 206 17.95 10.49 -6.10
C LEU A 206 18.59 9.10 -5.95
N ASP A 207 18.71 8.58 -4.73
CA ASP A 207 19.33 7.27 -4.51
C ASP A 207 18.38 6.10 -4.85
N LEU A 208 17.06 6.28 -4.72
CA LEU A 208 16.07 5.36 -5.29
C LEU A 208 16.15 5.32 -6.82
N ALA A 209 16.08 6.47 -7.50
CA ALA A 209 16.19 6.55 -8.96
C ALA A 209 17.52 5.98 -9.50
N ARG A 210 18.59 6.04 -8.70
CA ARG A 210 19.88 5.38 -9.00
C ARG A 210 19.87 3.87 -8.80
N ALA A 211 19.11 3.35 -7.85
CA ALA A 211 18.92 1.91 -7.68
C ALA A 211 18.17 1.33 -8.88
N ASP A 212 17.03 1.92 -9.24
CA ASP A 212 16.22 1.54 -10.40
C ASP A 212 17.05 1.58 -11.70
N PHE A 213 17.78 2.67 -11.93
CA PHE A 213 18.64 2.80 -13.11
C PHE A 213 19.73 1.72 -13.16
N ARG A 214 20.36 1.39 -12.02
CA ARG A 214 21.35 0.29 -11.96
C ARG A 214 20.73 -1.06 -12.26
N GLU A 215 19.52 -1.33 -11.79
CA GLU A 215 18.83 -2.59 -12.07
C GLU A 215 18.49 -2.70 -13.58
N TRP A 216 17.95 -1.65 -14.18
CA TRP A 216 17.67 -1.63 -15.63
C TRP A 216 18.94 -1.83 -16.47
N VAL A 217 20.06 -1.24 -16.07
CA VAL A 217 21.36 -1.41 -16.73
C VAL A 217 21.88 -2.84 -16.58
N ALA A 218 21.76 -3.45 -15.39
CA ALA A 218 22.14 -4.85 -15.17
C ALA A 218 21.29 -5.83 -15.98
N ARG A 219 19.96 -5.62 -16.04
CA ARG A 219 19.03 -6.41 -16.87
C ARG A 219 19.37 -6.28 -18.36
N PHE A 220 19.67 -5.07 -18.84
CA PHE A 220 20.08 -4.85 -20.23
C PHE A 220 21.44 -5.50 -20.54
N ALA A 221 22.43 -5.36 -19.67
CA ALA A 221 23.75 -6.00 -19.78
C ALA A 221 23.64 -7.53 -19.88
N GLN A 222 22.82 -8.14 -19.03
CA GLN A 222 22.54 -9.58 -19.06
C GLN A 222 21.90 -10.01 -20.38
N ALA A 223 20.91 -9.27 -20.89
CA ALA A 223 20.25 -9.57 -22.16
C ALA A 223 21.17 -9.36 -23.38
N ALA A 224 22.07 -8.39 -23.32
CA ALA A 224 23.06 -8.09 -24.36
C ALA A 224 24.31 -9.02 -24.33
N GLY A 225 24.53 -9.74 -23.23
CA GLY A 225 25.75 -10.52 -23.00
C GLY A 225 27.01 -9.65 -22.90
N GLN A 226 26.89 -8.39 -22.44
CA GLN A 226 27.95 -7.39 -22.45
C GLN A 226 28.03 -6.61 -21.14
N GLU A 227 29.25 -6.42 -20.64
CA GLU A 227 29.57 -5.56 -19.49
C GLU A 227 29.19 -4.09 -19.80
N PRO A 228 28.43 -3.38 -18.94
CA PRO A 228 28.06 -1.99 -19.17
C PRO A 228 29.25 -1.05 -18.89
N PRO A 229 29.51 -0.03 -19.72
CA PRO A 229 30.60 0.92 -19.49
C PRO A 229 30.30 1.87 -18.32
N GLU A 230 31.33 2.32 -17.60
CA GLU A 230 31.20 3.24 -16.46
C GLU A 230 30.55 4.59 -16.82
N THR A 231 30.66 5.00 -18.08
CA THR A 231 30.05 6.24 -18.63
C THR A 231 29.47 5.98 -20.02
N GLY A 232 28.55 6.84 -20.46
CA GLY A 232 27.94 6.71 -21.80
C GLY A 232 26.90 5.60 -21.94
N ILE A 233 26.44 5.01 -20.84
CA ILE A 233 25.51 3.86 -20.77
C ILE A 233 24.32 3.96 -21.73
N LEU A 234 23.64 5.10 -21.81
CA LEU A 234 22.48 5.30 -22.70
C LEU A 234 22.86 5.21 -24.19
N GLU A 235 24.08 5.56 -24.56
CA GLU A 235 24.57 5.53 -25.92
C GLU A 235 25.07 4.12 -26.29
N TRP A 236 25.77 3.45 -25.36
CA TRP A 236 26.06 2.02 -25.47
C TRP A 236 24.79 1.17 -25.62
N ALA A 237 23.75 1.44 -24.84
CA ALA A 237 22.50 0.69 -24.92
C ALA A 237 21.81 0.84 -26.29
N LYS A 238 21.78 2.05 -26.88
CA LYS A 238 21.30 2.26 -28.25
C LYS A 238 22.14 1.49 -29.27
N GLN A 239 23.47 1.64 -29.23
CA GLN A 239 24.36 1.02 -30.22
C GLN A 239 24.32 -0.51 -30.15
N THR A 240 24.21 -1.07 -28.95
CA THR A 240 24.05 -2.51 -28.72
C THR A 240 22.69 -3.02 -29.19
N THR A 241 21.61 -2.25 -28.96
CA THR A 241 20.28 -2.57 -29.50
C THR A 241 20.28 -2.54 -31.05
N GLN A 242 20.90 -1.52 -31.64
CA GLN A 242 21.00 -1.38 -33.10
C GLN A 242 21.76 -2.55 -33.73
N ARG A 243 22.91 -2.95 -33.17
CA ARG A 243 23.67 -4.12 -33.61
C ARG A 243 22.85 -5.41 -33.48
N ALA A 244 22.15 -5.61 -32.36
CA ALA A 244 21.31 -6.80 -32.17
C ALA A 244 20.18 -6.91 -33.21
N ILE A 245 19.63 -5.77 -33.67
CA ILE A 245 18.66 -5.74 -34.78
C ILE A 245 19.33 -6.09 -36.11
N GLU A 246 20.50 -5.53 -36.40
CA GLU A 246 21.28 -5.80 -37.63
C GLU A 246 21.73 -7.28 -37.72
N ASP A 247 22.22 -7.84 -36.61
CA ASP A 247 22.61 -9.24 -36.47
C ASP A 247 21.40 -10.18 -36.61
N TYR A 248 20.26 -9.84 -36.00
CA TYR A 248 19.00 -10.58 -36.16
C TYR A 248 18.51 -10.57 -37.61
N GLU A 249 18.52 -9.41 -38.28
CA GLU A 249 18.16 -9.30 -39.69
C GLU A 249 19.08 -10.14 -40.59
N LEU A 250 20.40 -10.13 -40.32
CA LEU A 250 21.37 -10.93 -41.05
C LEU A 250 21.14 -12.43 -40.83
N ALA A 251 20.94 -12.86 -39.59
CA ALA A 251 20.64 -14.25 -39.23
C ALA A 251 19.33 -14.73 -39.87
N ALA A 252 18.28 -13.90 -39.90
CA ALA A 252 17.01 -14.21 -40.55
C ALA A 252 17.18 -14.38 -42.08
N LYS A 253 17.96 -13.50 -42.73
CA LYS A 253 18.29 -13.61 -44.17
C LYS A 253 19.09 -14.88 -44.47
N GLN A 254 20.05 -15.24 -43.61
CA GLN A 254 20.84 -16.48 -43.73
C GLN A 254 19.98 -17.73 -43.52
N ALA A 255 19.11 -17.76 -42.50
CA ALA A 255 18.21 -18.87 -42.23
C ALA A 255 17.22 -19.11 -43.39
N ALA A 256 16.66 -18.04 -43.95
CA ALA A 256 15.80 -18.12 -45.14
C ALA A 256 16.55 -18.68 -46.35
N ALA A 257 17.79 -18.26 -46.61
CA ALA A 257 18.62 -18.80 -47.68
C ALA A 257 18.95 -20.28 -47.48
N ALA A 258 19.33 -20.67 -46.26
CA ALA A 258 19.63 -22.06 -45.90
C ALA A 258 18.40 -22.99 -46.07
N PHE A 259 17.21 -22.51 -45.68
CA PHE A 259 15.96 -23.25 -45.87
C PHE A 259 15.64 -23.50 -47.36
N GLN A 260 15.80 -22.48 -48.22
CA GLN A 260 15.62 -22.66 -49.66
C GLN A 260 16.67 -23.61 -50.26
N ALA A 261 17.92 -23.56 -49.80
CA ALA A 261 18.97 -24.47 -50.22
C ALA A 261 18.67 -25.94 -49.83
N SER A 262 18.18 -26.19 -48.60
CA SER A 262 17.74 -27.53 -48.17
C SER A 262 16.63 -28.06 -49.07
N LYS A 263 15.59 -27.24 -49.32
CA LYS A 263 14.46 -27.59 -50.19
C LYS A 263 14.89 -27.93 -51.63
N GLN A 264 15.89 -27.22 -52.18
CA GLN A 264 16.46 -27.52 -53.49
C GLN A 264 17.28 -28.82 -53.49
N ALA A 265 18.07 -29.06 -52.44
CA ALA A 265 18.84 -30.29 -52.27
C ALA A 265 17.94 -31.53 -52.11
N GLU A 266 16.84 -31.42 -51.36
CA GLU A 266 15.82 -32.46 -51.22
C GLU A 266 15.12 -32.79 -52.55
N ALA A 267 14.75 -31.77 -53.33
CA ALA A 267 14.17 -31.97 -54.66
C ALA A 267 15.14 -32.67 -55.62
N THR A 268 16.41 -32.25 -55.63
CA THR A 268 17.47 -32.90 -56.43
C THR A 268 17.70 -34.34 -55.97
N LEU A 269 17.67 -34.62 -54.66
CA LEU A 269 17.83 -35.96 -54.11
C LEU A 269 16.66 -36.89 -54.51
N ALA A 270 15.43 -36.37 -54.60
CA ALA A 270 14.29 -37.11 -55.10
C ALA A 270 14.44 -37.48 -56.59
N GLU A 271 14.81 -36.52 -57.44
CA GLU A 271 15.08 -36.74 -58.87
C GLU A 271 16.18 -37.79 -59.08
N ARG A 272 17.28 -37.70 -58.32
CA ARG A 272 18.41 -38.64 -58.44
C ARG A 272 18.08 -40.07 -57.97
N ARG A 273 17.11 -40.23 -57.06
CA ARG A 273 16.60 -41.55 -56.64
C ARG A 273 15.75 -42.20 -57.74
N ASP A 274 14.82 -41.47 -58.34
CA ASP A 274 14.02 -41.96 -59.47
C ASP A 274 14.91 -42.33 -60.67
N LEU A 275 15.91 -41.51 -61.01
CA LEU A 275 16.88 -41.82 -62.07
C LEU A 275 17.66 -43.12 -61.78
N ARG A 276 18.12 -43.35 -60.55
CA ARG A 276 18.80 -44.60 -60.14
C ARG A 276 17.90 -45.82 -60.38
N ASP A 277 16.63 -45.73 -59.99
CA ASP A 277 15.71 -46.87 -60.03
C ASP A 277 15.36 -47.25 -61.47
N ARG A 278 15.22 -46.26 -62.36
CA ARG A 278 15.12 -46.47 -63.83
C ARG A 278 16.36 -47.17 -64.41
N VAL A 279 17.57 -46.76 -64.01
CA VAL A 279 18.83 -47.39 -64.46
C VAL A 279 18.93 -48.85 -63.99
N GLN A 280 18.56 -49.12 -62.73
CA GLN A 280 18.60 -50.47 -62.16
C GLN A 280 17.60 -51.43 -62.84
N LEU A 281 16.43 -50.92 -63.26
CA LEU A 281 15.46 -51.67 -64.07
C LEU A 281 16.06 -52.07 -65.44
N VAL A 282 16.69 -51.12 -66.15
CA VAL A 282 17.33 -51.39 -67.45
C VAL A 282 18.46 -52.43 -67.33
N ALA A 283 19.32 -52.32 -66.31
CA ALA A 283 20.38 -53.29 -66.07
C ALA A 283 19.82 -54.72 -65.86
N THR A 284 18.73 -54.83 -65.10
CA THR A 284 18.05 -56.11 -64.82
C THR A 284 17.50 -56.77 -66.09
N HIS A 285 16.89 -55.99 -66.99
CA HIS A 285 16.39 -56.50 -68.27
C HIS A 285 17.52 -56.90 -69.23
N THR A 286 18.62 -56.13 -69.30
CA THR A 286 19.78 -56.44 -70.15
C THR A 286 20.44 -57.76 -69.75
N ALA A 287 20.68 -57.99 -68.45
CA ALA A 287 21.25 -59.24 -67.96
C ALA A 287 20.38 -60.47 -68.32
N LYS A 288 19.05 -60.31 -68.32
CA LYS A 288 18.12 -61.38 -68.72
C LYS A 288 18.12 -61.65 -70.23
N LEU A 289 18.45 -60.65 -71.05
CA LEU A 289 18.63 -60.80 -72.50
C LEU A 289 19.92 -61.60 -72.82
N GLU A 290 20.99 -61.40 -72.06
CA GLU A 290 22.25 -62.14 -72.23
C GLU A 290 22.12 -63.62 -71.83
N GLN A 291 21.41 -63.92 -70.73
CA GLN A 291 21.09 -65.30 -70.34
C GLN A 291 20.35 -66.10 -71.44
N LEU A 292 19.52 -65.42 -72.24
CA LEU A 292 18.81 -66.04 -73.37
C LEU A 292 19.73 -66.26 -74.59
N ARG A 293 20.70 -65.37 -74.82
CA ARG A 293 21.70 -65.52 -75.89
C ARG A 293 22.69 -66.65 -75.63
N ALA A 294 23.08 -66.85 -74.37
CA ALA A 294 24.06 -67.87 -73.96
C ALA A 294 23.63 -69.34 -74.22
N ARG A 295 22.37 -69.60 -74.59
CA ARG A 295 21.82 -70.95 -74.86
C ARG A 295 21.63 -71.28 -76.34
N ALA A 296 22.17 -70.45 -77.24
CA ALA A 296 21.94 -70.59 -78.69
C ALA A 296 22.63 -71.82 -79.31
N ASP A 297 23.87 -72.13 -78.92
CA ASP A 297 24.70 -73.14 -79.60
C ASP A 297 24.40 -74.59 -79.18
N GLU A 298 23.92 -74.80 -77.94
CA GLU A 298 23.41 -76.10 -77.49
C GLU A 298 22.20 -76.53 -78.33
N LEU A 299 21.32 -75.57 -78.62
CA LEU A 299 20.14 -75.75 -79.48
C LEU A 299 20.52 -76.07 -80.94
N GLN A 300 21.73 -75.73 -81.39
CA GLN A 300 22.19 -76.05 -82.74
C GLN A 300 22.72 -77.49 -82.84
N ARG A 301 23.51 -77.97 -81.87
CA ARG A 301 24.05 -79.35 -81.91
C ARG A 301 22.94 -80.40 -81.89
N ALA A 302 21.89 -80.16 -81.10
CA ALA A 302 20.69 -81.02 -81.06
C ALA A 302 19.89 -81.04 -82.39
N ARG A 303 20.12 -80.12 -83.33
CA ARG A 303 19.41 -80.10 -84.63
C ARG A 303 20.03 -81.03 -85.65
N ASP A 304 21.32 -81.31 -85.59
CA ASP A 304 22.03 -82.07 -86.62
C ASP A 304 21.96 -83.58 -86.36
N GLU A 305 22.03 -84.01 -85.10
CA GLU A 305 21.77 -85.40 -84.69
C GLU A 305 20.31 -85.79 -84.99
N LEU A 306 19.38 -84.88 -84.69
CA LEU A 306 17.97 -84.99 -85.06
C LEU A 306 17.76 -85.01 -86.60
N ALA A 307 18.71 -84.58 -87.44
CA ALA A 307 18.55 -84.59 -88.90
C ALA A 307 18.59 -86.00 -89.51
N GLN A 308 19.36 -86.94 -88.94
CA GLN A 308 19.36 -88.33 -89.42
C GLN A 308 18.15 -89.10 -88.91
N ALA A 309 17.73 -88.84 -87.66
CA ALA A 309 16.45 -89.32 -87.14
C ALA A 309 15.28 -88.82 -88.01
N ARG A 310 15.21 -87.51 -88.31
CA ARG A 310 14.14 -86.81 -89.07
C ARG A 310 13.68 -87.44 -90.37
N ARG A 311 14.40 -88.39 -90.97
CA ARG A 311 13.88 -89.09 -92.16
C ARG A 311 12.82 -90.14 -91.81
N ALA A 312 12.97 -90.88 -90.71
CA ALA A 312 11.91 -91.72 -90.15
C ALA A 312 11.10 -90.99 -89.06
N GLU A 313 11.76 -90.10 -88.31
CA GLU A 313 11.19 -89.26 -87.27
C GLU A 313 10.35 -88.11 -87.84
N SER A 314 10.33 -87.81 -89.14
CA SER A 314 9.29 -86.97 -89.74
C SER A 314 7.91 -87.58 -89.53
N VAL A 315 7.81 -88.90 -89.75
CA VAL A 315 6.58 -89.67 -89.61
C VAL A 315 6.34 -90.04 -88.14
N ARG A 316 7.39 -90.48 -87.41
CA ARG A 316 7.24 -90.79 -85.98
C ARG A 316 7.03 -89.56 -85.11
N ALA A 317 7.71 -88.44 -85.34
CA ALA A 317 7.44 -87.22 -84.59
C ALA A 317 6.06 -86.67 -84.92
N ALA A 318 5.60 -86.69 -86.18
CA ALA A 318 4.22 -86.33 -86.47
C ALA A 318 3.24 -87.24 -85.70
N HIS A 319 3.48 -88.57 -85.69
CA HIS A 319 2.61 -89.51 -84.97
C HIS A 319 2.65 -89.31 -83.44
N ARG A 320 3.84 -89.07 -82.87
CA ARG A 320 4.04 -88.77 -81.44
C ARG A 320 3.54 -87.37 -81.07
N GLU A 321 3.61 -86.38 -81.95
CA GLU A 321 3.00 -85.06 -81.79
C GLU A 321 1.48 -85.17 -81.81
N TRP A 322 0.89 -86.02 -82.66
CA TRP A 322 -0.55 -86.28 -82.69
C TRP A 322 -1.05 -87.07 -81.47
N GLN A 323 -0.25 -88.03 -80.95
CA GLN A 323 -0.52 -88.69 -79.67
C GLN A 323 -0.39 -87.72 -78.49
N ARG A 324 0.73 -86.99 -78.39
CA ARG A 324 0.95 -85.98 -77.35
C ARG A 324 -0.08 -84.86 -77.39
N ALA A 325 -0.53 -84.42 -78.58
CA ALA A 325 -1.58 -83.43 -78.69
C ALA A 325 -2.93 -83.96 -78.16
N GLN A 326 -3.22 -85.26 -78.29
CA GLN A 326 -4.39 -85.88 -77.66
C GLN A 326 -4.23 -86.02 -76.14
N ASP A 327 -3.04 -86.38 -75.64
CA ASP A 327 -2.75 -86.42 -74.19
C ASP A 327 -2.83 -85.02 -73.56
N GLU A 328 -2.24 -84.00 -74.20
CA GLU A 328 -2.34 -82.61 -73.77
C GLU A 328 -3.77 -82.07 -73.90
N LEU A 329 -4.55 -82.47 -74.92
CA LEU A 329 -5.97 -82.15 -74.99
C LEU A 329 -6.76 -82.81 -73.83
N ALA A 330 -6.45 -84.06 -73.49
CA ALA A 330 -7.08 -84.75 -72.36
C ALA A 330 -6.71 -84.13 -71.00
N LYS A 331 -5.47 -83.64 -70.85
CA LYS A 331 -5.05 -82.83 -69.69
C LYS A 331 -5.75 -81.48 -69.66
N ALA A 332 -5.80 -80.77 -70.79
CA ALA A 332 -6.43 -79.46 -70.91
C ALA A 332 -7.94 -79.53 -70.60
N LEU A 333 -8.65 -80.56 -71.09
CA LEU A 333 -10.07 -80.78 -70.78
C LEU A 333 -10.31 -81.07 -69.28
N ARG A 334 -9.41 -81.81 -68.62
CA ARG A 334 -9.47 -82.00 -67.15
C ARG A 334 -9.17 -80.70 -66.40
N ALA A 335 -8.24 -79.88 -66.89
CA ALA A 335 -7.93 -78.58 -66.32
C ALA A 335 -9.08 -77.57 -66.52
N GLU A 336 -9.77 -77.60 -67.66
CA GLU A 336 -11.00 -76.82 -67.89
C GLU A 336 -12.10 -77.25 -66.92
N ALA A 337 -12.36 -78.56 -66.78
CA ALA A 337 -13.38 -79.06 -65.85
C ALA A 337 -13.09 -78.63 -64.39
N ALA A 338 -11.86 -78.83 -63.91
CA ALA A 338 -11.46 -78.41 -62.56
C ALA A 338 -11.45 -76.88 -62.38
N ALA A 339 -11.25 -76.10 -63.45
CA ALA A 339 -11.39 -74.64 -63.41
C ALA A 339 -12.87 -74.18 -63.44
N ALA A 340 -13.76 -74.97 -64.05
CA ALA A 340 -15.20 -74.69 -64.11
C ALA A 340 -15.88 -74.91 -62.75
N GLU A 341 -15.43 -75.89 -61.96
CA GLU A 341 -15.84 -76.07 -60.56
C GLU A 341 -15.47 -74.87 -59.65
N GLY A 342 -14.52 -74.02 -60.09
CA GLY A 342 -14.02 -72.88 -59.33
C GLY A 342 -14.70 -71.53 -59.60
N VAL A 343 -15.63 -71.44 -60.56
CA VAL A 343 -16.34 -70.19 -60.91
C VAL A 343 -17.82 -70.26 -60.53
N ASP A 344 -18.50 -69.11 -60.53
CA ASP A 344 -19.96 -69.06 -60.38
C ASP A 344 -20.64 -69.85 -61.53
N GLU A 345 -21.71 -70.59 -61.24
CA GLU A 345 -22.47 -71.41 -62.21
C GLU A 345 -22.88 -70.60 -63.46
N ALA A 346 -23.31 -69.35 -63.28
CA ALA A 346 -23.69 -68.44 -64.37
C ALA A 346 -22.50 -67.92 -65.21
N ASP A 347 -21.25 -68.15 -64.80
CA ASP A 347 -20.04 -67.89 -65.57
C ASP A 347 -19.39 -69.19 -66.12
N ALA A 348 -19.75 -70.37 -65.58
CA ALA A 348 -19.15 -71.68 -65.89
C ALA A 348 -19.20 -72.10 -67.37
N ASP A 349 -20.20 -71.69 -68.15
CA ASP A 349 -20.32 -72.01 -69.59
C ASP A 349 -19.78 -70.92 -70.54
N LYS A 350 -19.25 -69.80 -70.02
CA LYS A 350 -18.89 -68.65 -70.88
C LYS A 350 -17.59 -68.88 -71.67
N PRO A 351 -17.53 -68.44 -72.94
CA PRO A 351 -16.31 -68.54 -73.76
C PRO A 351 -15.19 -67.65 -73.18
N ALA A 352 -13.94 -68.05 -73.40
CA ALA A 352 -12.74 -67.44 -72.80
C ALA A 352 -12.65 -65.90 -72.93
N ALA A 353 -13.13 -65.33 -74.06
CA ALA A 353 -13.18 -63.88 -74.24
C ALA A 353 -14.14 -63.18 -73.27
N GLN A 354 -15.32 -63.77 -73.02
CA GLN A 354 -16.29 -63.23 -72.05
C GLN A 354 -15.81 -63.42 -70.61
N LEU A 355 -15.13 -64.54 -70.30
CA LEU A 355 -14.52 -64.76 -68.99
C LEU A 355 -13.39 -63.76 -68.67
N ARG A 356 -12.54 -63.40 -69.64
CA ARG A 356 -11.54 -62.33 -69.44
C ARG A 356 -12.20 -60.95 -69.26
N ALA A 357 -13.25 -60.64 -70.00
CA ALA A 357 -14.03 -59.42 -69.79
C ALA A 357 -14.69 -59.39 -68.39
N ARG A 358 -15.22 -60.54 -67.93
CA ARG A 358 -15.79 -60.73 -66.59
C ARG A 358 -14.74 -60.53 -65.48
N ALA A 359 -13.56 -61.11 -65.62
CA ALA A 359 -12.45 -60.90 -64.69
C ALA A 359 -11.98 -59.44 -64.66
N GLY A 360 -11.96 -58.76 -65.82
CA GLY A 360 -11.70 -57.32 -65.92
C GLY A 360 -12.71 -56.50 -65.12
N ALA A 361 -14.00 -56.71 -65.35
CA ALA A 361 -15.08 -56.00 -64.64
C ALA A 361 -15.08 -56.27 -63.12
N LEU A 362 -14.81 -57.51 -62.69
CA LEU A 362 -14.68 -57.87 -61.27
C LEU A 362 -13.47 -57.17 -60.61
N ARG A 363 -12.34 -57.05 -61.33
CA ARG A 363 -11.20 -56.25 -60.86
C ARG A 363 -11.48 -54.75 -60.83
N GLU A 364 -12.22 -54.22 -61.79
CA GLU A 364 -12.61 -52.81 -61.80
C GLU A 364 -13.46 -52.49 -60.56
N GLN A 365 -14.45 -53.32 -60.26
CA GLN A 365 -15.24 -53.25 -59.03
C GLN A 365 -14.36 -53.37 -57.76
N ALA A 366 -13.42 -54.32 -57.73
CA ALA A 366 -12.46 -54.44 -56.62
C ALA A 366 -11.47 -53.26 -56.51
N GLY A 367 -11.24 -52.52 -57.60
CA GLY A 367 -10.47 -51.28 -57.64
C GLY A 367 -11.26 -50.09 -57.09
N GLN A 368 -12.52 -49.96 -57.49
CA GLN A 368 -13.46 -48.93 -57.00
C GLN A 368 -13.62 -48.98 -55.47
N LEU A 369 -13.55 -50.18 -54.85
CA LEU A 369 -13.59 -50.35 -53.39
C LEU A 369 -12.32 -49.88 -52.64
N ALA A 370 -11.22 -49.55 -53.32
CA ALA A 370 -9.98 -49.16 -52.64
C ALA A 370 -10.13 -47.89 -51.79
N GLY A 371 -10.81 -46.86 -52.31
CA GLY A 371 -11.07 -45.62 -51.56
C GLY A 371 -12.00 -45.81 -50.35
N ALA A 372 -12.90 -46.80 -50.41
CA ALA A 372 -13.76 -47.15 -49.28
C ALA A 372 -12.98 -47.88 -48.15
N ILE A 373 -11.91 -48.61 -48.46
CA ILE A 373 -11.02 -49.19 -47.44
C ILE A 373 -10.21 -48.10 -46.73
N GLU A 374 -9.75 -47.09 -47.46
CA GLU A 374 -9.08 -45.92 -46.88
C GLU A 374 -10.05 -45.13 -45.96
N GLU A 375 -11.28 -44.90 -46.40
CA GLU A 375 -12.30 -44.20 -45.62
C GLU A 375 -12.72 -45.00 -44.36
N ALA A 376 -12.74 -46.33 -44.41
CA ALA A 376 -12.94 -47.19 -43.23
C ALA A 376 -11.77 -47.13 -42.22
N SER A 377 -10.59 -46.63 -42.63
CA SER A 377 -9.49 -46.32 -41.72
C SER A 377 -9.66 -44.91 -41.14
N ARG A 378 -9.95 -43.92 -41.99
CA ARG A 378 -10.28 -42.54 -41.53
C ARG A 378 -11.44 -42.50 -40.53
N GLN A 379 -12.48 -43.31 -40.71
CA GLN A 379 -13.61 -43.40 -39.78
C GLN A 379 -13.13 -43.83 -38.37
N ARG A 380 -12.23 -44.81 -38.28
CA ARG A 380 -11.69 -45.29 -37.00
C ARG A 380 -10.83 -44.22 -36.30
N GLU A 381 -10.08 -43.43 -37.06
CA GLU A 381 -9.34 -42.27 -36.53
C GLU A 381 -10.30 -41.17 -36.03
N ARG A 382 -11.36 -40.86 -36.79
CA ARG A 382 -12.41 -39.90 -36.37
C ARG A 382 -13.13 -40.37 -35.11
N GLN A 383 -13.40 -41.67 -34.95
CA GLN A 383 -14.00 -42.21 -33.73
C GLN A 383 -13.09 -42.01 -32.52
N GLN A 384 -11.81 -42.41 -32.61
CA GLN A 384 -10.84 -42.19 -31.52
C GLN A 384 -10.66 -40.71 -31.17
N ARG A 385 -10.81 -39.81 -32.15
CA ARG A 385 -10.83 -38.36 -31.91
C ARG A 385 -12.12 -37.93 -31.20
N LEU A 386 -13.29 -38.42 -31.64
CA LEU A 386 -14.59 -38.13 -31.02
C LEU A 386 -14.63 -38.55 -29.56
N ASP A 387 -14.07 -39.71 -29.22
CA ASP A 387 -14.01 -40.22 -27.85
C ASP A 387 -13.23 -39.25 -26.95
N ARG A 388 -11.98 -38.92 -27.33
CA ARG A 388 -11.11 -37.97 -26.61
C ARG A 388 -11.71 -36.57 -26.48
N VAL A 389 -12.37 -36.07 -27.54
CA VAL A 389 -13.01 -34.75 -27.52
C VAL A 389 -14.27 -34.75 -26.65
N THR A 390 -14.96 -35.90 -26.53
CA THR A 390 -16.08 -36.07 -25.60
C THR A 390 -15.59 -36.10 -24.15
N GLU A 391 -14.47 -36.75 -23.85
CA GLU A 391 -13.81 -36.68 -22.53
C GLU A 391 -13.41 -35.24 -22.18
N GLN A 392 -12.78 -34.50 -23.12
CA GLN A 392 -12.41 -33.09 -22.95
C GLN A 392 -13.62 -32.19 -22.66
N ALA A 393 -14.77 -32.44 -23.30
CA ALA A 393 -16.00 -31.72 -23.01
C ALA A 393 -16.52 -32.00 -21.59
N GLN A 394 -16.44 -33.25 -21.11
CA GLN A 394 -16.85 -33.63 -19.75
C GLN A 394 -15.92 -33.05 -18.68
N ASP A 395 -14.61 -33.05 -18.91
CA ASP A 395 -13.64 -32.45 -17.98
C ASP A 395 -13.74 -30.92 -17.92
N ALA A 396 -14.04 -30.27 -19.05
CA ALA A 396 -14.37 -28.84 -19.05
C ALA A 396 -15.67 -28.56 -18.28
N GLU A 397 -16.70 -29.41 -18.41
CA GLU A 397 -17.96 -29.29 -17.69
C GLU A 397 -17.83 -29.50 -16.17
N ARG A 398 -16.99 -30.46 -15.74
CA ARG A 398 -16.59 -30.63 -14.33
C ARG A 398 -15.94 -29.37 -13.78
N ARG A 399 -14.93 -28.83 -14.49
CA ARG A 399 -14.23 -27.60 -14.07
C ARG A 399 -15.17 -26.38 -13.95
N ILE A 400 -16.19 -26.27 -14.80
CA ILE A 400 -17.21 -25.22 -14.67
C ILE A 400 -17.97 -25.42 -13.35
N ALA A 401 -18.42 -26.65 -13.04
CA ALA A 401 -19.13 -26.94 -11.79
C ALA A 401 -18.27 -26.72 -10.53
N ASP A 402 -16.99 -27.11 -10.57
CA ASP A 402 -16.03 -26.88 -9.48
C ASP A 402 -15.80 -25.38 -9.24
N VAL A 403 -15.62 -24.60 -10.31
CA VAL A 403 -15.42 -23.14 -10.24
C VAL A 403 -16.70 -22.40 -9.85
N ASP A 404 -17.88 -22.84 -10.30
CA ASP A 404 -19.18 -22.30 -9.88
C ASP A 404 -19.46 -22.60 -8.40
N ALA A 405 -18.97 -23.74 -7.87
CA ALA A 405 -19.02 -24.04 -6.44
C ALA A 405 -18.03 -23.18 -5.62
N GLU A 406 -16.83 -22.90 -6.14
CA GLU A 406 -15.88 -21.97 -5.49
C GLU A 406 -16.36 -20.51 -5.53
N LEU A 407 -17.00 -20.07 -6.62
CA LEU A 407 -17.61 -18.72 -6.73
C LEU A 407 -18.81 -18.55 -5.80
N HIS A 408 -19.45 -19.64 -5.38
CA HIS A 408 -20.67 -19.58 -4.59
C HIS A 408 -20.45 -18.87 -3.24
N GLY A 409 -21.22 -17.83 -2.97
CA GLY A 409 -21.13 -17.03 -1.75
C GLY A 409 -19.96 -16.05 -1.67
N LEU A 410 -18.94 -16.12 -2.54
CA LEU A 410 -17.86 -15.12 -2.56
C LEU A 410 -18.35 -13.69 -2.84
N PRO A 411 -19.30 -13.43 -3.77
CA PRO A 411 -19.87 -12.09 -3.97
C PRO A 411 -20.58 -11.56 -2.71
N ALA A 412 -21.38 -12.39 -2.03
CA ALA A 412 -22.07 -11.98 -0.79
C ALA A 412 -21.07 -11.73 0.36
N ARG A 413 -19.98 -12.51 0.44
CA ARG A 413 -18.87 -12.24 1.36
C ARG A 413 -18.16 -10.93 1.05
N LEU A 414 -17.95 -10.62 -0.23
CA LEU A 414 -17.34 -9.36 -0.69
C LEU A 414 -18.23 -8.15 -0.36
N GLU A 415 -19.54 -8.24 -0.54
CA GLU A 415 -20.49 -7.20 -0.09
C GLU A 415 -20.46 -7.02 1.43
N GLY A 416 -20.46 -8.12 2.20
CA GLY A 416 -20.32 -8.08 3.66
C GLY A 416 -19.01 -7.43 4.12
N LEU A 417 -17.89 -7.73 3.47
CA LEU A 417 -16.58 -7.12 3.74
C LEU A 417 -16.56 -5.64 3.36
N ARG A 418 -17.15 -5.24 2.22
CA ARG A 418 -17.30 -3.84 1.82
C ARG A 418 -18.15 -3.05 2.82
N GLY A 419 -19.23 -3.63 3.33
CA GLY A 419 -20.05 -3.04 4.39
C GLY A 419 -19.29 -2.84 5.71
N GLN A 420 -18.46 -3.82 6.10
CA GLN A 420 -17.59 -3.70 7.27
C GLN A 420 -16.49 -2.64 7.07
N LEU A 421 -15.87 -2.58 5.89
CA LEU A 421 -14.86 -1.57 5.55
C LEU A 421 -15.44 -0.15 5.58
N ALA A 422 -16.61 0.06 5.00
CA ALA A 422 -17.32 1.34 5.04
C ALA A 422 -17.65 1.77 6.49
N ALA A 423 -18.02 0.82 7.36
CA ALA A 423 -18.23 1.07 8.78
C ALA A 423 -16.92 1.42 9.52
N ALA A 424 -15.80 0.76 9.21
CA ALA A 424 -14.48 1.06 9.78
C ALA A 424 -13.98 2.44 9.35
N GLN A 425 -14.13 2.79 8.07
CA GLN A 425 -13.80 4.12 7.53
C GLN A 425 -14.70 5.22 8.15
N ALA A 426 -16.00 4.94 8.34
CA ALA A 426 -16.92 5.85 9.03
C ALA A 426 -16.67 5.95 10.55
N ALA A 427 -15.95 5.00 11.16
CA ALA A 427 -15.45 5.13 12.52
C ALA A 427 -14.17 6.00 12.56
N ALA A 428 -13.25 5.80 11.61
CA ALA A 428 -12.02 6.58 11.49
C ALA A 428 -12.29 8.08 11.28
N THR A 429 -13.31 8.46 10.51
CA THR A 429 -13.67 9.89 10.33
C THR A 429 -14.32 10.53 11.55
N LYS A 430 -14.95 9.74 12.43
CA LYS A 430 -15.51 10.21 13.71
C LYS A 430 -14.46 10.29 14.82
N LEU A 431 -13.39 9.52 14.71
CA LEU A 431 -12.40 9.33 15.77
C LEU A 431 -11.80 10.64 16.28
N GLU A 432 -11.38 11.54 15.39
CA GLU A 432 -10.80 12.84 15.78
C GLU A 432 -11.80 13.76 16.51
N HIS A 433 -13.09 13.68 16.16
CA HIS A 433 -14.12 14.40 16.89
C HIS A 433 -14.33 13.81 18.30
N ALA A 434 -14.41 12.48 18.41
CA ALA A 434 -14.53 11.80 19.70
C ALA A 434 -13.32 12.05 20.63
N ARG A 435 -12.10 12.08 20.07
CA ARG A 435 -10.88 12.47 20.79
C ARG A 435 -10.96 13.90 21.34
N THR A 436 -11.41 14.84 20.50
CA THR A 436 -11.60 16.25 20.92
C THR A 436 -12.64 16.36 22.04
N VAL A 437 -13.78 15.69 21.91
CA VAL A 437 -14.86 15.70 22.92
C VAL A 437 -14.38 15.04 24.23
N HIS A 438 -13.66 13.92 24.18
CA HIS A 438 -13.09 13.29 25.38
C HIS A 438 -12.11 14.22 26.11
N GLN A 439 -11.24 14.94 25.38
CA GLN A 439 -10.33 15.91 25.97
C GLN A 439 -11.08 17.07 26.63
N GLU A 440 -12.04 17.71 25.94
CA GLU A 440 -12.83 18.82 26.50
C GLU A 440 -13.59 18.41 27.77
N LEU A 441 -14.16 17.20 27.79
CA LEU A 441 -14.85 16.65 28.96
C LEU A 441 -13.89 16.32 30.11
N SER A 442 -12.70 15.81 29.80
CA SER A 442 -11.65 15.51 30.80
C SER A 442 -11.11 16.78 31.46
N GLU A 443 -10.87 17.83 30.68
CA GLU A 443 -10.47 19.14 31.19
C GLU A 443 -11.58 19.77 32.05
N ALA A 444 -12.85 19.65 31.64
CA ALA A 444 -13.99 20.10 32.43
C ALA A 444 -14.13 19.31 33.74
N LEU A 445 -13.92 18.00 33.74
CA LEU A 445 -13.94 17.15 34.94
C LEU A 445 -12.84 17.57 35.94
N ALA A 446 -11.62 17.83 35.46
CA ALA A 446 -10.52 18.31 36.29
C ALA A 446 -10.81 19.69 36.92
N LEU A 447 -11.56 20.56 36.24
CA LEU A 447 -12.06 21.80 36.84
C LEU A 447 -13.16 21.54 37.87
N ALA A 448 -14.09 20.62 37.59
CA ALA A 448 -15.18 20.28 38.51
C ALA A 448 -14.66 19.69 39.84
N GLN A 449 -13.62 18.85 39.79
CA GLN A 449 -12.99 18.25 40.97
C GLN A 449 -12.30 19.29 41.89
N ARG A 450 -11.88 20.44 41.36
CA ARG A 450 -11.27 21.55 42.12
C ARG A 450 -12.29 22.52 42.73
N LEU A 451 -13.55 22.46 42.29
CA LEU A 451 -14.60 23.37 42.76
C LEU A 451 -14.91 23.25 44.28
N PRO A 452 -14.94 22.05 44.91
CA PRO A 452 -15.16 21.93 46.36
C PRO A 452 -14.04 22.56 47.22
N GLU A 453 -12.79 22.53 46.75
CA GLU A 453 -11.66 23.16 47.45
C GLU A 453 -11.81 24.68 47.48
N LEU A 454 -12.20 25.27 46.34
CA LEU A 454 -12.45 26.71 46.23
C LEU A 454 -13.71 27.14 47.00
N GLN A 455 -14.71 26.28 47.12
CA GLN A 455 -15.89 26.52 47.97
C GLN A 455 -15.50 26.56 49.46
N ARG A 456 -14.67 25.63 49.94
CA ARG A 456 -14.12 25.67 51.31
C ARG A 456 -13.24 26.90 51.54
N ALA A 457 -12.41 27.28 50.57
CA ALA A 457 -11.59 28.49 50.66
C ALA A 457 -12.45 29.78 50.73
N LEU A 458 -13.60 29.78 50.05
CA LEU A 458 -14.61 30.83 50.15
C LEU A 458 -15.30 30.84 51.53
N GLU A 459 -15.77 29.70 52.03
CA GLU A 459 -16.38 29.59 53.37
C GLU A 459 -15.43 30.12 54.45
N GLN A 460 -14.16 29.73 54.40
CA GLN A 460 -13.10 30.24 55.28
C GLN A 460 -12.81 31.74 55.08
N ALA A 461 -13.04 32.30 53.89
CA ALA A 461 -12.89 33.73 53.64
C ALA A 461 -14.11 34.53 54.13
N GLU A 462 -15.32 33.98 54.05
CA GLU A 462 -16.53 34.57 54.63
C GLU A 462 -16.54 34.49 56.16
N GLU A 463 -16.04 33.42 56.75
CA GLU A 463 -15.86 33.29 58.20
C GLU A 463 -14.78 34.23 58.73
N ARG A 464 -13.59 34.26 58.10
CA ARG A 464 -12.58 35.28 58.40
C ARG A 464 -13.08 36.69 58.13
N LEU A 465 -14.06 36.91 57.24
CA LEU A 465 -14.71 38.20 57.05
C LEU A 465 -15.72 38.52 58.17
N ARG A 466 -16.33 37.52 58.84
CA ARG A 466 -17.21 37.73 60.02
C ARG A 466 -16.39 38.02 61.27
N GLU A 467 -15.36 37.20 61.57
CA GLU A 467 -14.31 37.59 62.53
C GLU A 467 -13.81 38.99 62.20
N ALA A 468 -13.48 39.19 60.91
CA ALA A 468 -13.02 40.47 60.42
C ALA A 468 -14.14 41.52 60.19
N ILE A 469 -15.34 41.32 60.77
CA ILE A 469 -16.47 42.27 60.84
C ILE A 469 -16.79 42.67 62.29
N ASP A 470 -16.39 41.94 63.32
CA ASP A 470 -16.75 42.31 64.69
C ASP A 470 -15.75 43.28 65.35
N THR A 471 -14.45 42.98 65.35
CA THR A 471 -13.47 43.67 66.24
C THR A 471 -13.09 45.15 65.92
N HIS A 472 -13.70 45.82 64.93
CA HIS A 472 -13.66 47.31 64.69
C HIS A 472 -15.09 47.85 64.52
N GLN A 473 -16.10 47.07 64.91
CA GLN A 473 -17.14 47.67 65.72
C GLN A 473 -16.49 47.90 67.09
N ASN A 474 -15.94 46.86 67.73
CA ASN A 474 -15.25 46.94 69.03
C ASN A 474 -14.13 48.00 69.11
N ALA A 475 -13.10 47.96 68.25
CA ALA A 475 -11.99 48.94 68.30
C ALA A 475 -12.43 50.37 67.96
N ARG A 476 -13.47 50.53 67.13
CA ARG A 476 -14.07 51.83 66.80
C ARG A 476 -14.87 52.42 67.94
N GLU A 477 -15.60 51.55 68.65
CA GLU A 477 -16.32 51.89 69.86
C GLU A 477 -15.35 52.27 70.99
N GLU A 478 -14.24 51.55 71.18
CA GLU A 478 -13.23 51.90 72.18
C GLU A 478 -12.42 53.15 71.79
N ARG A 479 -12.06 53.37 70.51
CA ARG A 479 -11.48 54.65 70.05
C ARG A 479 -12.44 55.80 70.35
N GLN A 480 -13.72 55.66 70.01
CA GLN A 480 -14.72 56.70 70.27
C GLN A 480 -14.83 56.98 71.78
N ARG A 481 -14.94 55.93 72.60
CA ARG A 481 -14.98 56.01 74.07
C ARG A 481 -13.75 56.70 74.67
N LEU A 482 -12.55 56.44 74.15
CA LEU A 482 -11.30 57.07 74.62
C LEU A 482 -11.19 58.51 74.14
N TYR A 483 -11.64 58.82 72.91
CA TYR A 483 -11.70 60.17 72.37
C TYR A 483 -12.66 61.07 73.19
N ASP A 484 -13.87 60.57 73.46
CA ASP A 484 -14.87 61.27 74.27
C ASP A 484 -14.38 61.49 75.72
N ARG A 485 -13.65 60.52 76.28
CA ARG A 485 -12.99 60.66 77.59
C ARG A 485 -11.84 61.67 77.60
N ARG A 486 -11.03 61.77 76.53
CA ARG A 486 -9.99 62.81 76.45
C ARG A 486 -10.62 64.20 76.31
N LEU A 487 -11.64 64.37 75.47
CA LEU A 487 -12.37 65.64 75.35
C LEU A 487 -12.90 66.13 76.70
N ALA A 488 -13.46 65.23 77.52
CA ALA A 488 -13.92 65.55 78.87
C ALA A 488 -12.78 65.94 79.84
N GLY A 489 -11.55 65.47 79.62
CA GLY A 489 -10.37 65.78 80.43
C GLY A 489 -9.51 66.95 79.95
N MET A 490 -9.69 67.40 78.71
CA MET A 490 -8.75 68.31 78.00
C MET A 490 -8.54 69.67 78.69
N ALA A 491 -9.52 70.14 79.48
CA ALA A 491 -9.40 71.35 80.29
C ALA A 491 -8.36 71.26 81.43
N ALA A 492 -8.05 70.04 81.90
CA ALA A 492 -6.97 69.79 82.85
C ALA A 492 -5.61 69.61 82.17
N GLU A 493 -5.61 69.02 80.96
CA GLU A 493 -4.41 68.82 80.13
C GLU A 493 -3.77 70.17 79.76
N LEU A 494 -4.57 71.12 79.29
CA LEU A 494 -4.13 72.49 78.96
C LEU A 494 -3.69 73.29 80.20
N ALA A 495 -4.37 73.11 81.34
CA ALA A 495 -4.02 73.79 82.59
C ALA A 495 -2.67 73.32 83.18
N GLY A 496 -2.23 72.09 82.85
CA GLY A 496 -0.93 71.55 83.24
C GLY A 496 0.27 72.10 82.46
N GLN A 497 0.04 72.85 81.37
CA GLN A 497 1.09 73.40 80.50
C GLN A 497 1.39 74.90 80.77
N LEU A 498 0.83 75.46 81.85
CA LEU A 498 0.93 76.88 82.17
C LEU A 498 2.22 77.21 82.96
N SER A 499 3.19 77.79 82.27
CA SER A 499 4.38 78.42 82.87
C SER A 499 4.05 79.75 83.53
N ALA A 500 4.63 80.04 84.70
CA ALA A 500 4.41 81.29 85.41
C ALA A 500 5.10 82.47 84.70
N GLY A 501 4.32 83.42 84.18
CA GLY A 501 4.79 84.61 83.47
C GLY A 501 4.67 84.55 81.94
N ASP A 502 4.48 83.36 81.37
CA ASP A 502 4.20 83.20 79.93
C ASP A 502 2.70 83.40 79.64
N PRO A 503 2.32 84.00 78.50
CA PRO A 503 0.91 84.19 78.14
C PRO A 503 0.27 82.86 77.71
N CYS A 504 -0.85 82.50 78.34
CA CYS A 504 -1.59 81.27 78.04
C CYS A 504 -2.04 81.20 76.56
N PRO A 505 -1.81 80.08 75.84
CA PRO A 505 -2.10 79.97 74.41
C PRO A 505 -3.60 79.99 74.06
N VAL A 506 -4.50 79.89 75.04
CA VAL A 506 -5.97 79.89 74.84
C VAL A 506 -6.59 81.27 75.09
N CYS A 507 -6.05 82.07 76.02
CA CYS A 507 -6.67 83.32 76.48
C CYS A 507 -5.72 84.51 76.68
N GLY A 508 -4.41 84.32 76.53
CA GLY A 508 -3.39 85.37 76.67
C GLY A 508 -3.04 85.78 78.11
N SER A 509 -3.74 85.29 79.15
CA SER A 509 -3.42 85.62 80.54
C SER A 509 -2.08 85.03 80.99
N THR A 510 -1.32 85.78 81.78
CA THR A 510 -0.09 85.33 82.46
C THR A 510 -0.33 84.83 83.89
N GLU A 511 -1.54 85.01 84.44
CA GLU A 511 -1.92 84.59 85.80
C GLU A 511 -3.12 83.64 85.80
N HIS A 512 -3.01 82.55 86.58
CA HIS A 512 -4.03 81.51 86.74
C HIS A 512 -4.06 81.02 88.20
N PRO A 513 -4.91 81.57 89.09
CA PRO A 513 -4.85 81.31 90.53
C PRO A 513 -5.46 79.96 90.97
N ALA A 514 -6.24 79.30 90.11
CA ALA A 514 -6.89 78.01 90.40
C ALA A 514 -6.95 77.10 89.15
N PRO A 515 -5.81 76.62 88.63
CA PRO A 515 -5.78 75.76 87.44
C PRO A 515 -6.45 74.41 87.69
N THR A 516 -7.22 73.95 86.71
CA THR A 516 -7.91 72.64 86.72
C THR A 516 -6.89 71.51 86.86
N ARG A 517 -7.04 70.67 87.90
CA ARG A 517 -6.17 69.51 88.12
C ARG A 517 -6.69 68.28 87.35
N ALA A 518 -5.78 67.45 86.86
CA ALA A 518 -6.12 66.17 86.25
C ALA A 518 -6.77 65.25 87.30
N GLY A 519 -7.92 64.67 86.95
CA GLY A 519 -8.56 63.62 87.74
C GLY A 519 -7.99 62.24 87.40
N GLU A 520 -8.13 61.29 88.33
CA GLU A 520 -7.81 59.88 88.06
C GLU A 520 -8.67 59.36 86.90
N GLY A 521 -8.02 58.83 85.86
CA GLY A 521 -8.68 58.38 84.63
C GLY A 521 -8.66 59.36 83.45
N ALA A 522 -7.90 60.48 83.54
CA ALA A 522 -7.52 61.28 82.37
C ALA A 522 -6.85 60.40 81.28
N VAL A 523 -7.25 60.60 80.02
CA VAL A 523 -6.77 59.81 78.87
C VAL A 523 -5.76 60.67 78.09
N SER A 524 -4.56 60.14 77.86
CA SER A 524 -3.50 60.86 77.14
C SER A 524 -3.73 60.92 75.63
N GLU A 525 -3.06 61.88 74.96
CA GLU A 525 -2.87 61.90 73.50
C GLU A 525 -2.44 60.52 72.99
N ASP A 526 -1.43 59.90 73.61
CA ASP A 526 -0.91 58.60 73.21
C ASP A 526 -1.92 57.46 73.34
N ALA A 527 -2.82 57.49 74.33
CA ALA A 527 -3.86 56.48 74.48
C ALA A 527 -4.97 56.62 73.42
N VAL A 528 -5.34 57.85 73.05
CA VAL A 528 -6.25 58.09 71.92
C VAL A 528 -5.56 57.74 70.61
N ARG A 529 -4.29 58.08 70.43
CA ARG A 529 -3.52 57.75 69.22
C ARG A 529 -3.33 56.24 69.08
N ALA A 530 -2.98 55.53 70.15
CA ALA A 530 -2.93 54.07 70.15
C ALA A 530 -4.30 53.44 69.86
N ALA A 531 -5.41 54.09 70.20
CA ALA A 531 -6.76 53.65 69.82
C ALA A 531 -7.15 54.03 68.38
N VAL A 532 -6.56 55.08 67.79
CA VAL A 532 -6.65 55.40 66.35
C VAL A 532 -5.80 54.41 65.55
N GLU A 533 -4.55 54.21 65.93
CA GLU A 533 -3.65 53.19 65.39
C GLU A 533 -4.30 51.81 65.50
N ALA A 534 -4.91 51.48 66.65
CA ALA A 534 -5.72 50.30 66.80
C ALA A 534 -6.95 50.32 65.90
N GLU A 535 -7.73 51.42 65.74
CA GLU A 535 -8.84 51.46 64.77
C GLU A 535 -8.35 51.35 63.31
N ASP A 536 -7.14 51.79 62.94
CA ASP A 536 -6.63 51.83 61.57
C ASP A 536 -5.88 50.55 61.15
N ASP A 537 -5.16 49.92 62.06
CA ASP A 537 -4.79 48.50 61.92
C ASP A 537 -6.08 47.66 61.92
N ALA A 538 -6.99 48.00 62.85
CA ALA A 538 -8.37 47.57 62.82
C ALA A 538 -9.17 48.15 61.63
N HIS A 539 -8.53 48.86 60.67
CA HIS A 539 -9.07 49.31 59.39
C HIS A 539 -8.26 48.82 58.16
N ARG A 540 -7.50 47.70 58.26
CA ARG A 540 -6.97 46.98 57.06
C ARG A 540 -7.54 45.64 56.59
N VAL A 541 -7.82 44.67 57.43
CA VAL A 541 -8.24 43.30 57.01
C VAL A 541 -9.72 42.99 56.73
N ARG A 542 -10.78 43.76 57.07
CA ARG A 542 -12.13 43.50 56.53
C ARG A 542 -11.97 43.58 55.03
N SER A 543 -11.46 44.69 54.53
CA SER A 543 -11.01 44.90 53.15
C SER A 543 -9.81 44.04 52.70
N GLU A 544 -9.41 43.00 53.45
CA GLU A 544 -8.54 41.91 52.98
C GLU A 544 -9.23 40.55 53.00
N ALA A 545 -10.04 40.25 54.01
CA ALA A 545 -10.91 39.09 54.09
C ALA A 545 -12.10 39.24 53.12
N GLU A 546 -12.60 40.45 52.91
CA GLU A 546 -13.55 40.94 51.91
C GLU A 546 -12.92 40.90 50.53
N GLN A 547 -11.64 41.30 50.40
CA GLN A 547 -10.88 41.11 49.16
C GLN A 547 -10.71 39.62 48.85
N ALA A 548 -10.21 38.82 49.79
CA ALA A 548 -9.99 37.39 49.65
C ALA A 548 -11.30 36.63 49.46
N LYS A 549 -12.39 37.08 50.07
CA LYS A 549 -13.76 36.61 49.85
C LYS A 549 -14.25 37.01 48.46
N HIS A 550 -13.99 38.22 47.99
CA HIS A 550 -14.29 38.61 46.61
C HIS A 550 -13.47 37.82 45.59
N GLU A 551 -12.19 37.55 45.86
CA GLU A 551 -11.30 36.72 45.03
C GLU A 551 -11.76 35.25 45.03
N ALA A 552 -12.11 34.70 46.17
CA ALA A 552 -12.66 33.34 46.29
C ALA A 552 -14.06 33.23 45.66
N GLN A 553 -14.94 34.22 45.84
CA GLN A 553 -16.24 34.29 45.15
C GLN A 553 -16.05 34.41 43.63
N ALA A 554 -15.09 35.21 43.15
CA ALA A 554 -14.77 35.33 41.74
C ALA A 554 -14.23 34.01 41.17
N ALA A 555 -13.32 33.32 41.86
CA ALA A 555 -12.81 32.01 41.43
C ALA A 555 -13.92 30.93 41.39
N VAL A 556 -14.76 30.86 42.43
CA VAL A 556 -15.92 29.94 42.47
C VAL A 556 -16.94 30.29 41.37
N ALA A 557 -17.18 31.58 41.09
CA ALA A 557 -18.06 32.02 40.02
C ALA A 557 -17.48 31.70 38.62
N GLU A 558 -16.18 31.92 38.40
CA GLU A 558 -15.50 31.63 37.14
C GLU A 558 -15.57 30.13 36.82
N LEU A 559 -15.26 29.25 37.80
CA LEU A 559 -15.40 27.81 37.58
C LEU A 559 -16.85 27.38 37.37
N ARG A 560 -17.82 27.89 38.15
CA ARG A 560 -19.25 27.60 37.93
C ARG A 560 -19.73 28.04 36.54
N ALA A 561 -19.25 29.18 36.04
CA ALA A 561 -19.57 29.67 34.69
C ALA A 561 -18.94 28.79 33.59
N ARG A 562 -17.67 28.38 33.75
CA ARG A 562 -17.00 27.44 32.83
C ARG A 562 -17.70 26.07 32.78
N LEU A 563 -18.13 25.55 33.94
CA LEU A 563 -18.79 24.25 34.08
C LEU A 563 -20.26 24.25 33.61
N ARG A 564 -20.89 25.44 33.48
CA ARG A 564 -22.27 25.64 33.00
C ARG A 564 -23.32 24.82 33.77
N GLY A 565 -23.09 24.60 35.06
CA GLY A 565 -23.99 23.85 35.94
C GLY A 565 -23.77 22.34 35.99
N ARG A 566 -22.86 21.77 35.18
CA ARG A 566 -22.45 20.36 35.30
C ARG A 566 -21.68 20.12 36.60
N THR A 567 -21.89 18.96 37.22
CA THR A 567 -21.18 18.55 38.45
C THR A 567 -19.98 17.67 38.11
N ALA A 568 -19.11 17.39 39.07
CA ALA A 568 -18.05 16.39 38.89
C ALA A 568 -18.63 15.00 38.56
N GLU A 569 -19.77 14.63 39.15
CA GLU A 569 -20.44 13.35 38.91
C GLU A 569 -21.01 13.24 37.48
N THR A 570 -21.67 14.29 36.98
CA THR A 570 -22.18 14.28 35.59
C THR A 570 -21.03 14.27 34.59
N LEU A 571 -20.00 15.08 34.82
CA LEU A 571 -18.81 15.09 33.96
C LEU A 571 -18.03 13.78 34.01
N GLN A 572 -18.01 13.08 35.14
CA GLN A 572 -17.38 11.76 35.25
C GLN A 572 -18.16 10.69 34.48
N HIS A 573 -19.49 10.79 34.39
CA HIS A 573 -20.29 9.96 33.48
C HIS A 573 -20.08 10.34 32.02
N GLU A 574 -20.10 11.64 31.68
CA GLU A 574 -19.86 12.15 30.32
C GLU A 574 -18.49 11.70 29.80
N VAL A 575 -17.41 11.81 30.60
CA VAL A 575 -16.07 11.28 30.27
C VAL A 575 -16.10 9.77 30.09
N ALA A 576 -16.66 9.01 31.04
CA ALA A 576 -16.71 7.54 30.95
C ALA A 576 -17.59 7.03 29.78
N GLU A 577 -18.50 7.85 29.25
CA GLU A 577 -19.25 7.57 28.03
C GLU A 577 -18.43 7.88 26.77
N ALA A 578 -17.78 9.04 26.72
CA ALA A 578 -16.84 9.41 25.66
C ALA A 578 -15.67 8.42 25.54
N GLU A 579 -15.14 7.88 26.65
CA GLU A 579 -14.10 6.83 26.66
C GLU A 579 -14.57 5.52 26.03
N ARG A 580 -15.83 5.14 26.29
CA ARG A 580 -16.43 3.93 25.70
C ARG A 580 -16.69 4.11 24.20
N GLU A 581 -17.16 5.28 23.77
CA GLU A 581 -17.29 5.59 22.34
C GLU A 581 -15.92 5.63 21.65
N LEU A 582 -14.95 6.34 22.22
CA LEU A 582 -13.59 6.46 21.72
C LEU A 582 -12.93 5.08 21.53
N ALA A 583 -12.91 4.24 22.56
CA ALA A 583 -12.35 2.89 22.47
C ALA A 583 -13.11 1.99 21.46
N GLY A 584 -14.41 2.21 21.27
CA GLY A 584 -15.21 1.56 20.24
C GLY A 584 -14.81 2.01 18.82
N LEU A 585 -14.64 3.31 18.62
CA LEU A 585 -14.22 3.91 17.35
C LEU A 585 -12.79 3.53 16.97
N GLU A 586 -11.84 3.55 17.92
CA GLU A 586 -10.46 3.13 17.69
C GLU A 586 -10.39 1.65 17.29
N LYS A 587 -11.11 0.77 17.99
CA LYS A 587 -11.18 -0.66 17.67
C LYS A 587 -11.83 -0.93 16.31
N ALA A 588 -12.78 -0.10 15.88
CA ALA A 588 -13.40 -0.21 14.56
C ALA A 588 -12.48 0.32 13.44
N ALA A 589 -11.87 1.50 13.65
CA ALA A 589 -10.96 2.15 12.70
C ALA A 589 -9.70 1.31 12.45
N ALA A 590 -9.13 0.70 13.50
CA ALA A 590 -7.94 -0.15 13.40
C ALA A 590 -8.12 -1.40 12.51
N ARG A 591 -9.37 -1.75 12.15
CA ARG A 591 -9.66 -2.86 11.22
C ARG A 591 -9.80 -2.41 9.75
N ALA A 592 -9.66 -1.13 9.44
CA ALA A 592 -9.80 -0.63 8.07
C ALA A 592 -8.80 -1.30 7.11
N GLU A 593 -7.51 -1.34 7.46
CA GLU A 593 -6.45 -1.97 6.64
C GLU A 593 -6.66 -3.48 6.48
N GLU A 594 -7.04 -4.19 7.57
CA GLU A 594 -7.39 -5.61 7.56
C GLU A 594 -8.54 -5.91 6.58
N LEU A 595 -9.59 -5.09 6.63
CA LEU A 595 -10.79 -5.22 5.81
C LEU A 595 -10.55 -4.79 4.36
N GLU A 596 -9.70 -3.80 4.10
CA GLU A 596 -9.32 -3.36 2.76
C GLU A 596 -8.50 -4.44 2.04
N ALA A 597 -7.51 -5.03 2.72
CA ALA A 597 -6.78 -6.19 2.22
C ALA A 597 -7.71 -7.40 1.98
N ALA A 598 -8.67 -7.65 2.87
CA ALA A 598 -9.64 -8.74 2.71
C ALA A 598 -10.63 -8.50 1.54
N VAL A 599 -11.06 -7.25 1.31
CA VAL A 599 -11.87 -6.86 0.13
C VAL A 599 -11.07 -7.06 -1.15
N ALA A 600 -9.82 -6.59 -1.20
CA ALA A 600 -8.95 -6.72 -2.37
C ALA A 600 -8.69 -8.19 -2.74
N GLY A 601 -8.26 -9.02 -1.78
CA GLY A 601 -8.01 -10.45 -2.03
C GLY A 601 -9.27 -11.25 -2.36
N THR A 602 -10.44 -10.87 -1.84
CA THR A 602 -11.71 -11.52 -2.20
C THR A 602 -12.15 -11.13 -3.61
N GLN A 603 -11.99 -9.86 -4.00
CA GLN A 603 -12.24 -9.39 -5.37
C GLN A 603 -11.31 -10.09 -6.37
N GLU A 604 -10.00 -10.12 -6.10
CA GLU A 604 -9.03 -10.81 -6.98
C GLU A 604 -9.37 -12.29 -7.15
N ARG A 605 -9.77 -13.00 -6.09
CA ARG A 605 -10.17 -14.40 -6.19
C ARG A 605 -11.43 -14.59 -7.05
N ILE A 606 -12.40 -13.69 -6.98
CA ILE A 606 -13.60 -13.71 -7.84
C ILE A 606 -13.19 -13.47 -9.30
N ASP A 607 -12.28 -12.53 -9.58
CA ASP A 607 -11.85 -12.21 -10.95
C ASP A 607 -11.02 -13.35 -11.59
N GLN A 608 -10.13 -13.97 -10.80
CA GLN A 608 -9.41 -15.20 -11.16
C GLN A 608 -10.38 -16.33 -11.52
N LEU A 609 -11.34 -16.63 -10.64
CA LEU A 609 -12.31 -17.70 -10.84
C LEU A 609 -13.25 -17.41 -12.01
N THR A 610 -13.71 -16.17 -12.19
CA THR A 610 -14.54 -15.76 -13.33
C THR A 610 -13.81 -15.95 -14.66
N THR A 611 -12.50 -15.66 -14.69
CA THR A 611 -11.65 -15.90 -15.87
C THR A 611 -11.44 -17.39 -16.13
N ALA A 612 -11.20 -18.19 -15.08
CA ALA A 612 -11.10 -19.65 -15.20
C ALA A 612 -12.40 -20.29 -15.71
N ARG A 613 -13.55 -19.81 -15.21
CA ARG A 613 -14.91 -20.20 -15.64
C ARG A 613 -15.12 -19.95 -17.12
N ALA A 614 -14.83 -18.74 -17.60
CA ALA A 614 -14.97 -18.37 -19.00
C ALA A 614 -14.06 -19.22 -19.93
N GLY A 615 -12.82 -19.48 -19.50
CA GLY A 615 -11.90 -20.37 -20.22
C GLY A 615 -12.42 -21.82 -20.29
N ALA A 616 -13.01 -22.33 -19.22
CA ALA A 616 -13.62 -23.67 -19.19
C ALA A 616 -14.89 -23.74 -20.06
N GLU A 617 -15.73 -22.70 -20.07
CA GLU A 617 -16.89 -22.60 -20.97
C GLU A 617 -16.47 -22.56 -22.45
N GLN A 618 -15.43 -21.80 -22.79
CA GLN A 618 -14.87 -21.77 -24.15
C GLN A 618 -14.32 -23.15 -24.56
N ALA A 619 -13.61 -23.84 -23.67
CA ALA A 619 -13.11 -25.19 -23.90
C ALA A 619 -14.25 -26.20 -24.11
N ARG A 620 -15.30 -26.16 -23.26
CA ARG A 620 -16.49 -27.02 -23.41
C ARG A 620 -17.19 -26.77 -24.74
N ALA A 621 -17.40 -25.50 -25.10
CA ALA A 621 -18.07 -25.13 -26.35
C ALA A 621 -17.28 -25.59 -27.60
N ALA A 622 -15.96 -25.40 -27.61
CA ALA A 622 -15.09 -25.87 -28.69
C ALA A 622 -15.13 -27.40 -28.83
N ALA A 623 -15.00 -28.13 -27.72
CA ALA A 623 -15.06 -29.59 -27.71
C ALA A 623 -16.45 -30.12 -28.13
N GLN A 624 -17.54 -29.50 -27.67
CA GLN A 624 -18.90 -29.87 -28.08
C GLN A 624 -19.14 -29.61 -29.58
N ALA A 625 -18.61 -28.52 -30.15
CA ALA A 625 -18.70 -28.23 -31.58
C ALA A 625 -17.89 -29.23 -32.43
N GLU A 626 -16.65 -29.55 -32.05
CA GLU A 626 -15.83 -30.54 -32.75
C GLU A 626 -16.46 -31.94 -32.64
N ALA A 627 -16.90 -32.37 -31.45
CA ALA A 627 -17.57 -33.65 -31.26
C ALA A 627 -18.89 -33.76 -32.05
N ARG A 628 -19.61 -32.65 -32.27
CA ARG A 628 -20.77 -32.63 -33.16
C ARG A 628 -20.36 -32.87 -34.62
N SER A 629 -19.38 -32.11 -35.13
CA SER A 629 -18.90 -32.26 -36.51
C SER A 629 -18.34 -33.66 -36.79
N LEU A 630 -17.62 -34.24 -35.83
CA LEU A 630 -17.12 -35.61 -35.92
C LEU A 630 -18.25 -36.65 -35.98
N ARG A 631 -19.31 -36.53 -35.16
CA ARG A 631 -20.50 -37.41 -35.23
C ARG A 631 -21.19 -37.32 -36.59
N GLU A 632 -21.38 -36.11 -37.11
CA GLU A 632 -22.00 -35.88 -38.43
C GLU A 632 -21.15 -36.51 -39.55
N ALA A 633 -19.81 -36.36 -39.51
CA ALA A 633 -18.89 -36.95 -40.48
C ALA A 633 -18.73 -38.49 -40.36
N ILE A 634 -18.84 -39.05 -39.15
CA ILE A 634 -18.84 -40.51 -38.93
C ILE A 634 -20.13 -41.12 -39.48
N ALA A 635 -21.29 -40.53 -39.16
CA ALA A 635 -22.59 -41.01 -39.66
C ALA A 635 -22.76 -40.86 -41.18
N GLU A 636 -22.00 -39.98 -41.85
CA GLU A 636 -21.90 -39.99 -43.32
C GLU A 636 -20.96 -41.09 -43.84
N ALA A 637 -19.79 -41.27 -43.24
CA ALA A 637 -18.86 -42.33 -43.61
C ALA A 637 -19.52 -43.72 -43.46
N GLU A 638 -20.23 -43.98 -42.37
CA GLU A 638 -20.92 -45.25 -42.10
C GLU A 638 -21.93 -45.62 -43.19
N ARG A 639 -22.70 -44.65 -43.69
CA ARG A 639 -23.64 -44.88 -44.82
C ARG A 639 -22.89 -45.27 -46.09
N ARG A 640 -21.89 -44.47 -46.49
CA ARG A 640 -21.05 -44.75 -47.67
C ARG A 640 -20.33 -46.10 -47.57
N LEU A 641 -19.91 -46.49 -46.37
CA LEU A 641 -19.23 -47.75 -46.10
C LEU A 641 -20.21 -48.95 -46.07
N ALA A 642 -21.44 -48.77 -45.63
CA ALA A 642 -22.49 -49.78 -45.75
C ALA A 642 -22.79 -50.10 -47.23
N ASP A 643 -22.96 -49.07 -48.07
CA ASP A 643 -23.19 -49.23 -49.51
C ASP A 643 -21.98 -49.89 -50.22
N ALA A 644 -20.76 -49.43 -49.90
CA ALA A 644 -19.52 -50.02 -50.41
C ALA A 644 -19.30 -51.46 -49.93
N ARG A 645 -19.89 -51.86 -48.80
CA ARG A 645 -19.79 -53.22 -48.24
C ARG A 645 -20.85 -54.18 -48.78
N GLY A 646 -22.10 -53.73 -48.96
CA GLY A 646 -23.23 -54.61 -49.26
C GLY A 646 -23.39 -55.71 -48.21
N GLU A 647 -23.63 -56.93 -48.67
CA GLU A 647 -23.92 -58.12 -47.85
C GLU A 647 -22.71 -58.69 -47.08
N PHE A 648 -21.48 -58.25 -47.38
CA PHE A 648 -20.27 -58.76 -46.75
C PHE A 648 -20.09 -58.21 -45.33
N PRO A 649 -19.34 -58.88 -44.42
CA PRO A 649 -19.07 -58.32 -43.09
C PRO A 649 -18.14 -57.09 -43.12
N SER A 650 -17.26 -56.95 -44.12
CA SER A 650 -16.46 -55.73 -44.38
C SER A 650 -16.24 -55.43 -45.87
N VAL A 651 -15.93 -54.17 -46.20
CA VAL A 651 -15.55 -53.73 -47.57
C VAL A 651 -14.31 -54.49 -48.07
N GLU A 652 -13.37 -54.77 -47.18
CA GLU A 652 -12.16 -55.54 -47.45
C GLU A 652 -12.47 -56.99 -47.84
N GLN A 653 -13.40 -57.64 -47.13
CA GLN A 653 -13.86 -58.99 -47.48
C GLN A 653 -14.63 -59.03 -48.81
N ARG A 654 -15.45 -58.01 -49.12
CA ARG A 654 -16.06 -57.85 -50.46
C ARG A 654 -14.98 -57.75 -51.55
N ARG A 655 -13.95 -56.93 -51.31
CA ARG A 655 -12.85 -56.74 -52.26
C ARG A 655 -12.05 -58.02 -52.50
N LEU A 656 -11.74 -58.78 -51.45
CA LEU A 656 -11.09 -60.09 -51.57
C LEU A 656 -11.94 -61.07 -52.38
N SER A 657 -13.23 -61.24 -52.04
CA SER A 657 -14.16 -62.12 -52.76
C SER A 657 -14.28 -61.77 -54.25
N LEU A 658 -14.30 -60.48 -54.62
CA LEU A 658 -14.29 -60.04 -56.02
C LEU A 658 -12.97 -60.38 -56.74
N LEU A 659 -11.83 -60.28 -56.06
CA LEU A 659 -10.52 -60.62 -56.62
C LEU A 659 -10.34 -62.13 -56.81
N ASP A 660 -10.81 -62.95 -55.87
CA ASP A 660 -10.77 -64.41 -55.97
C ASP A 660 -11.67 -64.91 -57.11
N ARG A 661 -12.88 -64.36 -57.25
CA ARG A 661 -13.78 -64.64 -58.39
C ARG A 661 -13.19 -64.19 -59.73
N ALA A 662 -12.54 -63.02 -59.77
CA ALA A 662 -11.83 -62.56 -60.97
C ALA A 662 -10.70 -63.51 -61.38
N LYS A 663 -9.92 -63.99 -60.40
CA LYS A 663 -8.84 -64.95 -60.58
C LYS A 663 -9.36 -66.31 -61.07
N ALA A 664 -10.47 -66.81 -60.54
CA ALA A 664 -11.10 -68.04 -61.01
C ALA A 664 -11.58 -67.92 -62.48
N CYS A 665 -12.20 -66.79 -62.83
CA CYS A 665 -12.61 -66.50 -64.21
C CYS A 665 -11.43 -66.51 -65.19
N GLU A 666 -10.24 -66.02 -64.79
CA GLU A 666 -9.03 -66.11 -65.61
C GLU A 666 -8.49 -67.53 -65.75
N VAL A 667 -8.43 -68.29 -64.66
CA VAL A 667 -7.95 -69.68 -64.69
C VAL A 667 -8.81 -70.52 -65.65
N LEU A 668 -10.14 -70.32 -65.65
CA LEU A 668 -11.04 -70.96 -66.63
C LEU A 668 -10.87 -70.39 -68.05
N ALA A 669 -10.67 -69.08 -68.21
CA ALA A 669 -10.47 -68.47 -69.53
C ALA A 669 -9.16 -68.95 -70.21
N ASP A 670 -8.08 -69.07 -69.43
CA ASP A 670 -6.80 -69.59 -69.88
C ASP A 670 -6.91 -71.09 -70.19
N ALA A 671 -7.50 -71.89 -69.30
CA ALA A 671 -7.77 -73.31 -69.56
C ALA A 671 -8.59 -73.53 -70.85
N ARG A 672 -9.65 -72.74 -71.08
CA ARG A 672 -10.45 -72.77 -72.33
C ARG A 672 -9.66 -72.35 -73.57
N THR A 673 -8.73 -71.40 -73.42
CA THR A 673 -7.85 -70.98 -74.52
C THR A 673 -6.85 -72.09 -74.86
N THR A 674 -6.32 -72.79 -73.84
CA THR A 674 -5.51 -73.99 -74.00
C THR A 674 -6.28 -75.13 -74.65
N VAL A 675 -7.51 -75.44 -74.22
CA VAL A 675 -8.36 -76.46 -74.85
C VAL A 675 -8.62 -76.16 -76.33
N ALA A 676 -9.03 -74.93 -76.66
CA ALA A 676 -9.24 -74.53 -78.06
C ALA A 676 -7.95 -74.66 -78.91
N SER A 677 -6.80 -74.28 -78.35
CA SER A 677 -5.50 -74.44 -79.01
C SER A 677 -5.12 -75.92 -79.19
N CYS A 678 -5.33 -76.76 -78.18
CA CYS A 678 -5.10 -78.20 -78.24
C CYS A 678 -6.03 -78.89 -79.25
N GLN A 679 -7.31 -78.54 -79.32
CA GLN A 679 -8.26 -79.05 -80.31
C GLN A 679 -7.82 -78.73 -81.73
N ALA A 680 -7.45 -77.48 -82.01
CA ALA A 680 -6.93 -77.06 -83.30
C ALA A 680 -5.63 -77.83 -83.67
N ARG A 681 -4.69 -77.96 -82.72
CA ARG A 681 -3.44 -78.70 -82.91
C ARG A 681 -3.64 -80.19 -83.15
N VAL A 682 -4.60 -80.84 -82.47
CA VAL A 682 -4.94 -82.26 -82.74
C VAL A 682 -5.48 -82.43 -84.17
N ALA A 683 -6.35 -81.52 -84.63
CA ALA A 683 -6.90 -81.56 -85.98
C ALA A 683 -5.82 -81.34 -87.05
N GLU A 684 -4.94 -80.34 -86.84
CA GLU A 684 -3.80 -80.03 -87.71
C GLU A 684 -2.82 -81.21 -87.79
N GLN A 685 -2.30 -81.67 -86.64
CA GLN A 685 -1.29 -82.74 -86.60
C GLN A 685 -1.84 -84.07 -87.18
N ARG A 686 -3.15 -84.33 -87.08
CA ARG A 686 -3.77 -85.50 -87.74
C ARG A 686 -3.59 -85.48 -89.26
N ALA A 687 -3.67 -84.30 -89.88
CA ALA A 687 -3.38 -84.14 -91.30
C ALA A 687 -1.87 -84.24 -91.58
N THR A 688 -1.05 -83.62 -90.73
CA THR A 688 0.42 -83.64 -90.84
C THR A 688 0.99 -85.06 -90.80
N VAL A 689 0.47 -85.96 -89.95
CA VAL A 689 0.86 -87.39 -89.90
C VAL A 689 0.68 -88.09 -91.24
N ALA A 690 -0.50 -87.93 -91.85
CA ALA A 690 -0.87 -88.63 -93.08
C ALA A 690 -0.06 -88.13 -94.28
N GLU A 691 0.36 -86.86 -94.27
CA GLU A 691 1.23 -86.31 -95.31
C GLU A 691 2.70 -86.66 -95.07
N ALA A 692 3.21 -86.51 -93.84
CA ALA A 692 4.61 -86.79 -93.50
C ALA A 692 5.05 -88.21 -93.91
N ALA A 693 4.18 -89.22 -93.75
CA ALA A 693 4.43 -90.58 -94.22
C ALA A 693 4.76 -90.64 -95.73
N ARG A 694 3.98 -89.91 -96.54
CA ARG A 694 4.16 -89.83 -98.01
C ARG A 694 5.41 -89.03 -98.36
N SER A 695 5.58 -87.85 -97.77
CA SER A 695 6.70 -86.95 -98.07
C SER A 695 8.07 -87.53 -97.65
N ALA A 696 8.09 -88.42 -96.66
CA ALA A 696 9.29 -89.10 -96.17
C ALA A 696 9.71 -90.33 -97.01
N GLY A 697 8.90 -90.75 -97.98
CA GLY A 697 9.20 -91.89 -98.85
C GLY A 697 8.90 -93.26 -98.26
N PHE A 698 8.06 -93.35 -97.22
CA PHE A 698 7.65 -94.63 -96.63
C PHE A 698 6.28 -95.10 -97.17
N PRO A 699 6.06 -96.43 -97.34
CA PRO A 699 4.83 -96.95 -97.92
C PRO A 699 3.61 -96.89 -96.98
N SER A 700 3.82 -96.69 -95.67
CA SER A 700 2.76 -96.41 -94.68
C SER A 700 3.34 -95.68 -93.46
N VAL A 701 2.46 -95.18 -92.58
CA VAL A 701 2.86 -94.63 -91.28
C VAL A 701 3.63 -95.71 -90.48
N ASP A 702 3.10 -96.93 -90.42
CA ASP A 702 3.67 -98.03 -89.63
C ASP A 702 5.04 -98.48 -90.16
N ALA A 703 5.24 -98.47 -91.48
CA ALA A 703 6.52 -98.77 -92.10
C ALA A 703 7.61 -97.74 -91.76
N ALA A 704 7.23 -96.48 -91.49
CA ALA A 704 8.14 -95.44 -91.02
C ALA A 704 8.41 -95.54 -89.51
N LEU A 705 7.40 -95.89 -88.71
CA LEU A 705 7.56 -96.15 -87.27
C LEU A 705 8.60 -97.26 -87.02
N ALA A 706 8.61 -98.31 -87.84
CA ALA A 706 9.58 -99.41 -87.76
C ALA A 706 11.04 -99.00 -88.06
N ALA A 707 11.27 -97.89 -88.77
CA ALA A 707 12.61 -97.38 -89.08
C ALA A 707 13.18 -96.43 -88.01
N ALA A 708 12.41 -96.12 -86.96
CA ALA A 708 12.74 -95.08 -85.98
C ALA A 708 13.20 -95.68 -84.63
N ARG A 709 14.48 -95.47 -84.29
CA ARG A 709 15.09 -95.90 -83.01
C ARG A 709 14.37 -95.30 -81.81
N GLU A 710 13.94 -96.09 -80.84
CA GLU A 710 13.40 -95.54 -79.59
C GLU A 710 14.48 -94.77 -78.81
N PRO A 711 14.15 -93.63 -78.18
CA PRO A 711 14.96 -93.10 -77.10
C PRO A 711 14.76 -93.99 -75.85
N GLU A 712 15.86 -94.20 -75.11
CA GLU A 712 15.80 -94.65 -73.71
C GLU A 712 15.31 -93.51 -72.79
#